data_AF-A0A948FXY2-F1
#
_entry.id   AF-A0A948FXY2-F1
#
_cell.length_a   1.000
_cell.length_b   1.000
_cell.length_c   1.000
_cell.angle_alpha   90.00
_cell.angle_beta   90.00
_cell.angle_gamma   90.00
#
_symmetry.space_group_name_H-M   'P 1'
#
loop_
_entity.id
_entity.type
_entity.pdbx_description
1 polymer ?
#
loop_
_entity_poly.entity_id
_entity_poly.type
_entity_poly.pdbx_seq_one_letter_code
_entity_poly.pdbx_strand_id
1 'polypeptide(L)'
;MANMILGWVNAADRAVLSGGRWSESLPQAALAEDSLSAIARALGNQPADTAIVADLGAAQPVGLVALFGGTVSPQAGCPGPAARYRIRAGGEAVQGPLLDLDFTGYGASDPRLAFSRDSLAVWIDRGGVMQGYGLTEPLALTLDGFTPPATLPVVLQRPDRRFFAGEKIRLTDPEAPNERWLSGSIARIGPEAGHITLNIDTVAGNGGDVIAWRLESLAPRCNRGQDHDPVSHARLGFRIESARTNLLLRSAELSDSAWTLQGSVAVAQGIVAPDGGPAAKLREDGTTGFHQATQSIAVAEGATVAVSVYVRAAERSRFALVLSSGDDYAQAAFDLDAGTTSLSQGGAGSAIVARIIPAGVGWLRCVLVGALAGAEDYLVALRLLNPGGSYAGDGAGGLLVWGAQAEMGGFASSYIPTTGVPYTRAADSPRLVLATPETGTLLADYASSQTANLVVASLNDGTADNQISLIQGAGGARIAYIAQAGVNTVGLSTGAALADSVQRSGFGYAPGSFAAASDGGAAVIGASGGVPIVTGLDIGHRLGQQHLNGGLRRVLLYPRRLAESELMAASGSFALQLGTLDFDTGWQDVWHGQQRRDGYRPVLLATPPGVAARYWRIDLDDHANADGFLDLARLWIGPAVELSSNFSYGAALGMEADTRIARSQGGALRFEERASQRVATYPVEHQTAQEAYRVHLELQRVAGLSGEVLAVPDPEDTLYRCERVFIARLRSLRPISNRYFQRFATELELEERLT
;
A
#
# COMPACT_ATOMS: atom_id res chain seq x y z
N MET A 1 38.26 2.57 11.34
CA MET A 1 38.48 3.81 10.58
C MET A 1 39.17 3.40 9.30
N ALA A 2 38.33 3.16 8.29
CA ALA A 2 38.77 3.10 6.92
C ALA A 2 39.40 4.44 6.50
N ASN A 3 40.18 4.42 5.42
CA ASN A 3 40.86 5.61 4.96
C ASN A 3 39.89 6.56 4.24
N MET A 4 40.23 7.85 4.22
CA MET A 4 39.45 8.86 3.51
C MET A 4 39.33 8.52 2.02
N ILE A 5 38.12 8.66 1.49
CA ILE A 5 37.80 8.49 0.07
C ILE A 5 37.55 9.87 -0.56
N LEU A 6 38.10 10.09 -1.75
CA LEU A 6 37.92 11.31 -2.52
C LEU A 6 37.29 11.00 -3.89
N GLY A 7 36.27 11.78 -4.24
CA GLY A 7 35.68 11.84 -5.58
C GLY A 7 35.67 13.28 -6.10
N TRP A 8 35.89 13.48 -7.39
CA TRP A 8 35.87 14.81 -8.04
C TRP A 8 35.32 14.77 -9.48
N VAL A 9 34.75 13.63 -9.88
CA VAL A 9 34.02 13.47 -11.15
C VAL A 9 32.69 12.82 -10.82
N ASN A 10 31.62 13.59 -10.94
CA ASN A 10 30.27 13.09 -10.77
C ASN A 10 29.71 12.64 -12.13
N ALA A 11 29.64 11.34 -12.34
CA ALA A 11 29.06 10.74 -13.55
C ALA A 11 27.54 10.92 -13.63
N ALA A 12 26.85 11.31 -12.54
CA ALA A 12 25.42 11.63 -12.56
C ALA A 12 25.10 12.71 -13.60
N ASP A 13 25.99 13.69 -13.78
CA ASP A 13 25.83 14.83 -14.70
C ASP A 13 25.66 14.42 -16.18
N ARG A 14 26.08 13.20 -16.53
CA ARG A 14 26.00 12.65 -17.89
C ARG A 14 25.18 11.37 -17.96
N ALA A 15 24.66 10.91 -16.82
CA ALA A 15 23.86 9.71 -16.75
C ALA A 15 22.44 9.98 -17.24
N VAL A 16 21.85 8.99 -17.92
CA VAL A 16 20.41 9.00 -18.15
C VAL A 16 19.74 8.40 -16.92
N LEU A 17 19.00 9.23 -16.18
CA LEU A 17 18.25 8.79 -15.00
C LEU A 17 16.86 8.31 -15.40
N SER A 18 16.44 7.20 -14.81
CA SER A 18 15.13 6.58 -15.03
C SER A 18 14.66 5.77 -13.82
N GLY A 19 13.47 5.16 -13.92
CA GLY A 19 12.89 4.37 -12.85
C GLY A 19 12.20 5.22 -11.78
N GLY A 20 11.49 4.57 -10.87
CA GLY A 20 10.70 5.29 -9.86
C GLY A 20 9.49 6.01 -10.46
N ARG A 21 8.81 6.78 -9.62
CA ARG A 21 7.68 7.63 -9.99
C ARG A 21 7.91 8.99 -9.38
N TRP A 22 8.06 9.99 -10.24
CA TRP A 22 8.51 11.31 -9.85
C TRP A 22 7.49 12.37 -10.25
N SER A 23 7.44 13.44 -9.47
CA SER A 23 6.61 14.60 -9.80
C SER A 23 7.07 15.23 -11.11
N GLU A 24 6.12 15.67 -11.95
CA GLU A 24 6.43 16.41 -13.19
C GLU A 24 7.05 17.78 -12.90
N SER A 25 6.68 18.43 -11.78
CA SER A 25 7.22 19.73 -11.40
C SER A 25 8.54 19.66 -10.63
N LEU A 26 8.86 18.49 -10.07
CA LEU A 26 10.11 18.20 -9.35
C LEU A 26 10.67 16.86 -9.85
N PRO A 27 11.16 16.81 -11.10
CA PRO A 27 11.46 15.56 -11.80
C PRO A 27 12.75 14.90 -11.33
N GLN A 28 12.87 13.58 -11.58
CA GLN A 28 14.06 12.79 -11.26
C GLN A 28 15.36 13.37 -11.84
N ALA A 29 15.27 14.02 -13.00
CA ALA A 29 16.41 14.64 -13.68
C ALA A 29 17.11 15.71 -12.82
N ALA A 30 16.40 16.34 -11.87
CA ALA A 30 16.98 17.31 -10.93
C ALA A 30 18.11 16.71 -10.09
N LEU A 31 18.14 15.39 -9.88
CA LEU A 31 19.23 14.71 -9.17
C LEU A 31 20.59 14.80 -9.87
N ALA A 32 20.59 15.02 -11.19
CA ALA A 32 21.78 15.21 -12.01
C ALA A 32 22.14 16.69 -12.22
N GLU A 33 21.36 17.63 -11.68
CA GLU A 33 21.67 19.06 -11.74
C GLU A 33 22.74 19.43 -10.71
N ASP A 34 23.64 20.34 -11.07
CA ASP A 34 24.77 20.76 -10.23
C ASP A 34 24.38 21.72 -9.08
N SER A 35 23.08 21.83 -8.81
CA SER A 35 22.54 22.65 -7.73
C SER A 35 21.87 21.82 -6.66
N LEU A 36 22.30 22.00 -5.41
CA LEU A 36 21.62 21.42 -4.24
C LEU A 36 20.23 22.05 -4.00
N SER A 37 19.87 23.12 -4.69
CA SER A 37 18.54 23.73 -4.59
C SER A 37 17.49 23.05 -5.46
N ALA A 38 17.93 22.31 -6.50
CA ALA A 38 17.06 21.50 -7.32
C ALA A 38 16.60 20.27 -6.51
N ILE A 39 15.30 20.11 -6.35
CA ILE A 39 14.70 19.00 -5.61
C ILE A 39 13.97 18.09 -6.59
N ALA A 40 14.25 16.80 -6.53
CA ALA A 40 13.46 15.74 -7.14
C ALA A 40 12.52 15.15 -6.08
N ARG A 41 11.22 15.08 -6.37
CA ARG A 41 10.21 14.50 -5.47
C ARG A 41 9.69 13.18 -6.01
N ALA A 42 9.93 12.10 -5.26
CA ALA A 42 9.27 10.81 -5.51
C ALA A 42 7.80 10.90 -5.08
N LEU A 43 6.88 10.32 -5.84
CA LEU A 43 5.43 10.33 -5.55
C LEU A 43 5.01 9.31 -4.47
N GLY A 44 5.96 8.48 -4.03
CA GLY A 44 5.81 7.49 -2.99
C GLY A 44 7.09 7.38 -2.18
N ASN A 45 7.06 6.61 -1.10
CA ASN A 45 8.17 6.38 -0.18
C ASN A 45 8.66 4.92 -0.17
N GLN A 46 8.30 4.13 -1.19
CA GLN A 46 8.71 2.74 -1.35
C GLN A 46 9.62 2.54 -2.57
N PRO A 47 10.38 1.43 -2.64
CA PRO A 47 11.37 1.20 -3.71
C PRO A 47 10.85 1.33 -5.14
N ALA A 48 9.58 1.03 -5.37
CA ALA A 48 8.98 1.16 -6.69
C ALA A 48 8.80 2.62 -7.14
N ASP A 49 8.55 3.54 -6.20
CA ASP A 49 8.39 4.97 -6.49
C ASP A 49 9.71 5.73 -6.35
N THR A 50 10.61 5.28 -5.48
CA THR A 50 11.88 5.96 -5.16
C THR A 50 13.07 5.48 -6.00
N ALA A 51 12.89 4.44 -6.82
CA ALA A 51 13.97 3.86 -7.59
C ALA A 51 14.64 4.88 -8.51
N ILE A 52 15.98 4.91 -8.48
CA ILE A 52 16.82 5.68 -9.39
C ILE A 52 17.71 4.71 -10.14
N VAL A 53 17.53 4.62 -11.45
CA VAL A 53 18.39 3.86 -12.36
C VAL A 53 19.21 4.85 -13.16
N ALA A 54 20.51 4.89 -12.91
CA ALA A 54 21.48 5.66 -13.67
C ALA A 54 22.11 4.77 -14.76
N ASP A 55 21.85 5.10 -16.02
CA ASP A 55 22.59 4.56 -17.17
C ASP A 55 23.78 5.48 -17.47
N LEU A 56 24.99 5.00 -17.20
CA LEU A 56 26.24 5.73 -17.43
C LEU A 56 26.68 5.74 -18.92
N GLY A 57 25.88 5.15 -19.82
CA GLY A 57 26.14 5.05 -21.26
C GLY A 57 27.15 3.97 -21.65
N ALA A 58 28.09 3.66 -20.76
CA ALA A 58 29.05 2.56 -20.89
C ALA A 58 29.42 2.02 -19.50
N ALA A 59 30.00 0.82 -19.44
CA ALA A 59 30.52 0.29 -18.18
C ALA A 59 31.69 1.17 -17.70
N GLN A 60 31.55 1.75 -16.50
CA GLN A 60 32.54 2.64 -15.90
C GLN A 60 32.85 2.19 -14.47
N PRO A 61 34.11 2.30 -14.02
CA PRO A 61 34.46 1.99 -12.63
C PRO A 61 33.86 3.04 -11.70
N VAL A 62 33.01 2.58 -10.78
CA VAL A 62 32.45 3.41 -9.71
C VAL A 62 33.08 2.97 -8.39
N GLY A 63 33.61 3.95 -7.65
CA GLY A 63 34.18 3.77 -6.31
C GLY A 63 33.32 4.39 -5.22
N LEU A 64 32.39 5.27 -5.59
CA LEU A 64 31.57 6.03 -4.64
C LEU A 64 30.20 6.32 -5.24
N VAL A 65 29.16 5.98 -4.48
CA VAL A 65 27.78 6.40 -4.72
C VAL A 65 27.29 7.11 -3.47
N ALA A 66 26.79 8.34 -3.60
CA ALA A 66 26.15 9.04 -2.51
C ALA A 66 24.86 9.72 -2.98
N LEU A 67 23.80 9.66 -2.19
CA LEU A 67 22.55 10.35 -2.49
C LEU A 67 22.23 11.32 -1.36
N PHE A 68 22.06 12.59 -1.73
CA PHE A 68 21.82 13.68 -0.80
C PHE A 68 20.34 14.04 -0.74
N GLY A 69 19.83 14.20 0.48
CA GLY A 69 18.42 14.52 0.76
C GLY A 69 17.61 13.29 1.19
N GLY A 70 16.29 13.45 1.25
CA GLY A 70 15.35 12.33 1.27
C GLY A 70 15.09 11.66 2.60
N THR A 71 14.66 12.39 3.64
CA THR A 71 13.79 11.81 4.69
C THR A 71 13.32 12.82 5.75
N VAL A 72 12.06 12.66 6.16
CA VAL A 72 11.41 13.32 7.31
C VAL A 72 11.39 12.32 8.47
N SER A 73 11.45 12.82 9.72
CA SER A 73 11.55 12.00 10.94
C SER A 73 10.46 10.92 11.03
N PRO A 74 10.75 9.72 11.59
CA PRO A 74 9.68 8.92 12.18
C PRO A 74 9.01 9.74 13.29
N GLN A 75 7.70 9.60 13.42
CA GLN A 75 6.93 10.22 14.52
C GLN A 75 7.51 9.75 15.87
N ALA A 76 7.59 10.65 16.86
CA ALA A 76 8.09 10.31 18.18
C ALA A 76 7.26 9.15 18.78
N GLY A 77 7.91 8.01 19.08
CA GLY A 77 7.28 6.86 19.76
C GLY A 77 7.27 5.51 19.00
N CYS A 78 7.80 5.42 17.77
CA CYS A 78 7.84 4.15 17.02
C CYS A 78 9.16 3.35 17.21
N PRO A 79 9.11 2.03 17.49
CA PRO A 79 10.30 1.23 17.78
C PRO A 79 10.92 0.56 16.52
N GLY A 80 11.57 1.33 15.63
CA GLY A 80 12.57 0.93 14.58
C GLY A 80 12.27 -0.17 13.51
N PRO A 81 13.03 -0.23 12.37
CA PRO A 81 13.96 0.75 11.81
C PRO A 81 13.27 1.73 10.84
N ALA A 82 13.69 2.99 10.97
CA ALA A 82 13.41 4.09 10.05
C ALA A 82 14.18 3.89 8.74
N ALA A 83 13.73 4.54 7.65
CA ALA A 83 14.25 4.52 6.27
C ALA A 83 15.50 3.66 5.97
N ARG A 84 15.45 2.89 4.89
CA ARG A 84 16.57 2.06 4.40
C ARG A 84 16.84 2.30 2.93
N TYR A 85 18.04 1.97 2.47
CA TYR A 85 18.45 2.09 1.07
C TYR A 85 19.20 0.85 0.59
N ARG A 86 19.22 0.63 -0.73
CA ARG A 86 19.99 -0.45 -1.37
C ARG A 86 20.51 0.02 -2.71
N ILE A 87 21.79 -0.26 -2.99
CA ILE A 87 22.46 0.13 -4.23
C ILE A 87 22.93 -1.13 -4.94
N ARG A 88 22.62 -1.21 -6.24
CA ARG A 88 22.88 -2.36 -7.09
C ARG A 88 23.48 -1.92 -8.41
N ALA A 89 24.32 -2.75 -9.01
CA ALA A 89 24.92 -2.46 -10.31
C ALA A 89 24.94 -3.69 -11.22
N GLY A 90 24.91 -3.46 -12.52
CA GLY A 90 24.97 -4.51 -13.53
C GLY A 90 25.41 -4.02 -14.91
N GLY A 91 25.90 -4.96 -15.73
CA GLY A 91 26.17 -4.74 -17.16
C GLY A 91 24.90 -4.61 -18.02
N GLU A 92 23.81 -5.25 -17.63
CA GLU A 92 22.49 -5.13 -18.26
C GLU A 92 21.60 -4.14 -17.53
N ALA A 93 20.52 -3.70 -18.18
CA ALA A 93 19.59 -2.75 -17.61
C ALA A 93 18.97 -3.33 -16.33
N VAL A 94 19.37 -2.77 -15.18
CA VAL A 94 18.89 -3.15 -13.84
C VAL A 94 17.46 -2.60 -13.66
N GLN A 95 16.52 -3.13 -14.44
CA GLN A 95 15.14 -2.69 -14.48
C GLN A 95 14.30 -3.46 -13.47
N GLY A 96 13.66 -2.71 -12.58
CA GLY A 96 12.61 -3.21 -11.73
C GLY A 96 11.29 -3.30 -12.46
N PRO A 97 10.21 -3.61 -11.73
CA PRO A 97 8.89 -3.66 -12.30
C PRO A 97 8.49 -2.25 -12.75
N LEU A 98 7.86 -2.19 -13.92
CA LEU A 98 7.14 -1.02 -14.43
C LEU A 98 6.02 -0.63 -13.47
N LEU A 99 5.41 -1.61 -12.81
CA LEU A 99 4.33 -1.42 -11.86
C LEU A 99 4.52 -2.30 -10.63
N ASP A 100 4.34 -1.71 -9.46
CA ASP A 100 4.30 -2.39 -8.18
C ASP A 100 3.14 -1.86 -7.35
N LEU A 101 2.09 -2.66 -7.23
CA LEU A 101 0.90 -2.37 -6.45
C LEU A 101 0.96 -3.20 -5.17
N ASP A 102 1.42 -2.61 -4.06
CA ASP A 102 1.52 -3.26 -2.75
C ASP A 102 0.38 -2.86 -1.80
N PHE A 103 -0.67 -3.67 -1.77
CA PHE A 103 -1.82 -3.45 -0.91
C PHE A 103 -1.57 -3.78 0.57
N THR A 104 -0.37 -4.25 0.91
CA THR A 104 0.06 -4.52 2.29
C THR A 104 0.94 -3.39 2.85
N GLY A 105 1.72 -2.71 1.99
CA GLY A 105 2.66 -1.65 2.37
C GLY A 105 2.09 -0.22 2.33
N TYR A 106 1.32 0.14 1.31
CA TYR A 106 0.88 1.54 1.14
C TYR A 106 -0.21 1.96 2.16
N GLY A 107 -0.15 3.22 2.61
CA GLY A 107 -1.31 3.92 3.16
C GLY A 107 -2.48 3.90 2.18
N ALA A 108 -3.72 4.05 2.66
CA ALA A 108 -4.97 3.68 1.99
C ALA A 108 -5.37 4.49 0.72
N SER A 109 -4.41 5.01 -0.04
CA SER A 109 -4.62 5.71 -1.31
C SER A 109 -3.43 5.52 -2.25
N ASP A 110 -3.49 4.52 -3.13
CA ASP A 110 -2.73 4.56 -4.38
C ASP A 110 -3.56 5.35 -5.41
N PRO A 111 -3.16 6.57 -5.80
CA PRO A 111 -3.94 7.41 -6.72
C PRO A 111 -4.04 6.84 -8.14
N ARG A 112 -3.32 5.75 -8.46
CA ARG A 112 -3.33 5.13 -9.79
C ARG A 112 -4.61 4.36 -10.11
N LEU A 113 -5.36 3.91 -9.12
CA LEU A 113 -6.46 2.97 -9.33
C LEU A 113 -7.81 3.68 -9.42
N ALA A 114 -8.44 3.60 -10.60
CA ALA A 114 -9.83 3.99 -10.81
C ALA A 114 -10.75 2.82 -10.43
N PHE A 115 -11.71 3.07 -9.55
CA PHE A 115 -12.69 2.08 -9.13
C PHE A 115 -14.09 2.65 -9.37
N SER A 116 -14.94 1.89 -10.05
CA SER A 116 -16.38 2.09 -10.03
C SER A 116 -17.01 1.08 -9.07
N ARG A 117 -17.85 1.57 -8.17
CA ARG A 117 -18.75 0.77 -7.32
C ARG A 117 -20.04 1.58 -7.15
N ASP A 118 -21.18 0.97 -7.47
CA ASP A 118 -22.51 1.59 -7.37
C ASP A 118 -23.24 1.28 -6.04
N SER A 119 -22.56 0.73 -5.01
CA SER A 119 -23.24 0.26 -3.78
C SER A 119 -22.42 0.44 -2.49
N LEU A 120 -23.13 0.53 -1.36
CA LEU A 120 -22.64 0.65 0.02
C LEU A 120 -21.95 -0.65 0.47
N ALA A 121 -20.73 -0.91 0.02
CA ALA A 121 -19.93 -2.01 0.55
C ALA A 121 -19.40 -1.66 1.96
N VAL A 122 -19.39 -2.65 2.86
CA VAL A 122 -19.05 -2.47 4.26
C VAL A 122 -17.82 -3.34 4.63
N TRP A 123 -16.78 -2.78 5.25
CA TRP A 123 -15.53 -3.50 5.63
C TRP A 123 -15.17 -3.26 7.11
N ILE A 124 -14.21 -4.00 7.67
CA ILE A 124 -13.73 -3.79 9.05
C ILE A 124 -12.39 -3.05 9.00
N ASP A 125 -12.28 -1.94 9.73
CA ASP A 125 -11.05 -1.14 9.80
C ASP A 125 -10.02 -1.71 10.80
N ARG A 126 -8.86 -1.03 10.91
CA ARG A 126 -7.78 -1.39 11.86
C ARG A 126 -8.25 -1.39 13.33
N GLY A 127 -9.29 -0.64 13.66
CA GLY A 127 -9.88 -0.59 15.00
C GLY A 127 -10.90 -1.69 15.26
N GLY A 128 -11.16 -2.56 14.28
CA GLY A 128 -12.19 -3.59 14.39
C GLY A 128 -13.62 -3.03 14.25
N VAL A 129 -13.77 -1.82 13.70
CA VAL A 129 -15.08 -1.18 13.48
C VAL A 129 -15.51 -1.38 12.03
N MET A 130 -16.79 -1.68 11.83
CA MET A 130 -17.37 -1.85 10.51
C MET A 130 -17.68 -0.49 9.86
N GLN A 131 -17.12 -0.24 8.69
CA GLN A 131 -17.17 1.00 7.90
C GLN A 131 -17.95 0.80 6.60
N GLY A 132 -18.85 1.73 6.24
CA GLY A 132 -19.58 1.74 4.97
C GLY A 132 -19.04 2.79 3.98
N TYR A 133 -19.14 2.54 2.67
CA TYR A 133 -18.58 3.41 1.61
C TYR A 133 -19.57 4.42 1.02
N GLY A 134 -19.13 5.67 0.79
CA GLY A 134 -19.79 6.68 -0.06
C GLY A 134 -18.84 7.72 -0.67
N LEU A 135 -19.12 8.15 -1.91
CA LEU A 135 -18.60 9.30 -2.65
C LEU A 135 -19.70 10.37 -2.80
N THR A 136 -19.71 11.41 -1.96
CA THR A 136 -20.70 12.48 -2.08
C THR A 136 -20.62 13.21 -3.43
N GLU A 137 -21.74 13.22 -4.15
CA GLU A 137 -22.03 14.12 -5.27
C GLU A 137 -21.93 15.61 -4.86
N PRO A 138 -21.82 16.54 -5.83
CA PRO A 138 -21.84 17.97 -5.54
C PRO A 138 -23.12 18.37 -4.79
N LEU A 139 -22.92 19.07 -3.68
CA LEU A 139 -23.95 19.64 -2.82
C LEU A 139 -24.28 21.05 -3.34
N ALA A 140 -25.50 21.28 -3.82
CA ALA A 140 -25.93 22.64 -4.14
C ALA A 140 -26.23 23.40 -2.83
N LEU A 141 -25.39 24.38 -2.48
CA LEU A 141 -25.66 25.28 -1.36
C LEU A 141 -25.79 26.71 -1.88
N THR A 142 -26.94 27.31 -1.61
CA THR A 142 -27.14 28.76 -1.73
C THR A 142 -26.61 29.41 -0.46
N LEU A 143 -25.54 30.19 -0.57
CA LEU A 143 -24.99 30.98 0.53
C LEU A 143 -25.21 32.46 0.19
N ASP A 144 -26.38 33.00 0.56
CA ASP A 144 -26.68 34.42 0.40
C ASP A 144 -25.70 35.24 1.26
N GLY A 145 -24.76 35.95 0.62
CA GLY A 145 -23.89 36.93 1.27
C GLY A 145 -22.98 36.37 2.37
N PHE A 146 -21.72 36.08 2.05
CA PHE A 146 -20.73 35.49 2.97
C PHE A 146 -20.32 36.44 4.12
N THR A 147 -21.15 36.55 5.15
CA THR A 147 -20.66 36.64 6.55
C THR A 147 -20.86 35.23 7.12
N PRO A 148 -19.83 34.36 7.12
CA PRO A 148 -20.05 32.94 7.40
C PRO A 148 -20.63 32.79 8.82
N PRO A 149 -21.78 32.11 8.98
CA PRO A 149 -22.28 31.81 10.32
C PRO A 149 -21.26 30.90 11.02
N ALA A 150 -21.11 31.01 12.35
CA ALA A 150 -20.22 30.11 13.10
C ALA A 150 -20.57 28.62 12.86
N THR A 151 -21.84 28.37 12.52
CA THR A 151 -22.36 27.04 12.18
C THR A 151 -23.22 27.06 10.91
N LEU A 152 -23.11 26.04 10.06
CA LEU A 152 -23.89 25.86 8.83
C LEU A 152 -24.70 24.56 8.86
N PRO A 153 -26.05 24.60 8.77
CA PRO A 153 -26.86 23.41 8.57
C PRO A 153 -26.79 22.95 7.11
N VAL A 154 -26.59 21.66 6.89
CA VAL A 154 -26.50 21.04 5.58
C VAL A 154 -27.39 19.81 5.52
N VAL A 155 -28.10 19.64 4.39
CA VAL A 155 -28.87 18.44 4.08
C VAL A 155 -28.21 17.75 2.89
N LEU A 156 -27.65 16.57 3.12
CA LEU A 156 -27.05 15.74 2.09
C LEU A 156 -28.16 15.08 1.28
N GLN A 157 -28.27 15.41 0.00
CA GLN A 157 -29.35 14.92 -0.86
C GLN A 157 -29.30 13.39 -1.09
N ARG A 158 -28.13 12.76 -0.86
CA ARG A 158 -27.94 11.30 -0.77
C ARG A 158 -26.81 10.99 0.21
N PRO A 159 -27.09 10.55 1.45
CA PRO A 159 -26.04 10.14 2.38
C PRO A 159 -25.55 8.75 1.98
N ASP A 160 -24.43 8.70 1.29
CA ASP A 160 -23.75 7.46 0.93
C ASP A 160 -22.65 7.08 1.92
N ARG A 161 -22.28 7.98 2.84
CA ARG A 161 -21.43 7.67 3.99
C ARG A 161 -22.08 8.19 5.29
N ARG A 162 -21.87 7.49 6.40
CA ARG A 162 -22.16 8.02 7.74
C ARG A 162 -21.01 8.91 8.20
N PHE A 163 -21.34 10.12 8.65
CA PHE A 163 -20.41 11.07 9.24
C PHE A 163 -20.35 10.88 10.75
N PHE A 164 -19.33 11.42 11.43
CA PHE A 164 -19.26 11.49 12.89
C PHE A 164 -19.08 12.93 13.39
N ALA A 165 -19.58 13.22 14.59
CA ALA A 165 -19.36 14.51 15.22
C ALA A 165 -17.87 14.71 15.54
N GLY A 166 -17.32 15.86 15.18
CA GLY A 166 -15.90 16.21 15.28
C GLY A 166 -15.10 16.03 13.99
N GLU A 167 -15.67 15.41 12.95
CA GLU A 167 -14.95 15.15 11.70
C GLU A 167 -14.56 16.44 10.97
N LYS A 168 -13.28 16.59 10.60
CA LYS A 168 -12.78 17.71 9.81
C LYS A 168 -13.15 17.57 8.34
N ILE A 169 -13.66 18.64 7.76
CA ILE A 169 -14.19 18.67 6.39
C ILE A 169 -13.76 19.94 5.65
N ARG A 170 -13.80 19.87 4.32
CA ARG A 170 -13.63 20.99 3.39
C ARG A 170 -14.73 20.96 2.34
N LEU A 171 -15.29 22.12 1.99
CA LEU A 171 -16.18 22.31 0.85
C LEU A 171 -15.40 23.10 -0.20
N THR A 172 -15.28 22.58 -1.43
CA THR A 172 -14.53 23.21 -2.52
C THR A 172 -15.44 23.56 -3.68
N ASP A 173 -15.18 24.70 -4.35
CA ASP A 173 -15.77 25.02 -5.64
C ASP A 173 -15.13 24.10 -6.72
N PRO A 174 -15.90 23.25 -7.42
CA PRO A 174 -15.37 22.33 -8.41
C PRO A 174 -14.76 23.04 -9.62
N GLU A 175 -15.14 24.28 -9.91
CA GLU A 175 -14.56 25.08 -11.00
C GLU A 175 -13.31 25.84 -10.56
N ALA A 176 -13.08 26.01 -9.25
CA ALA A 176 -11.94 26.76 -8.70
C ALA A 176 -11.48 26.24 -7.31
N PRO A 177 -11.05 24.96 -7.20
CA PRO A 177 -10.91 24.26 -5.92
C PRO A 177 -9.82 24.79 -4.99
N ASN A 178 -8.80 25.45 -5.55
CA ASN A 178 -7.68 26.02 -4.80
C ASN A 178 -7.91 27.50 -4.42
N GLU A 179 -8.90 28.14 -5.04
CA GLU A 179 -9.16 29.58 -4.91
C GLU A 179 -10.44 29.87 -4.11
N ARG A 180 -11.40 28.93 -4.11
CA ARG A 180 -12.69 29.04 -3.42
C ARG A 180 -12.99 27.79 -2.61
N TRP A 181 -12.94 27.92 -1.28
CA TRP A 181 -13.21 26.81 -0.37
C TRP A 181 -13.62 27.27 1.03
N LEU A 182 -14.27 26.37 1.76
CA LEU A 182 -14.60 26.49 3.18
C LEU A 182 -14.07 25.26 3.93
N SER A 183 -13.57 25.41 5.15
CA SER A 183 -13.16 24.29 6.00
C SER A 183 -13.78 24.39 7.38
N GLY A 184 -13.92 23.25 8.04
CA GLY A 184 -14.64 23.18 9.30
C GLY A 184 -14.65 21.80 9.93
N SER A 185 -15.54 21.61 10.91
CA SER A 185 -15.79 20.30 11.53
C SER A 185 -17.27 20.02 11.71
N ILE A 186 -17.70 18.75 11.69
CA ILE A 186 -19.10 18.39 11.94
C ILE A 186 -19.43 18.58 13.43
N ALA A 187 -20.36 19.47 13.75
CA ALA A 187 -20.78 19.76 15.13
C ALA A 187 -21.85 18.79 15.64
N ARG A 188 -22.81 18.43 14.77
CA ARG A 188 -23.95 17.58 15.13
C ARG A 188 -24.50 16.84 13.90
N ILE A 189 -25.03 15.64 14.12
CA ILE A 189 -25.79 14.86 13.14
C ILE A 189 -27.26 14.89 13.56
N GLY A 190 -28.13 15.23 12.64
CA GLY A 190 -29.58 15.30 12.85
C GLY A 190 -30.23 13.91 12.94
N PRO A 191 -31.46 13.83 13.47
CA PRO A 191 -32.21 12.57 13.56
C PRO A 191 -32.69 12.03 12.20
N GLU A 192 -32.76 12.88 11.17
CA GLU A 192 -33.13 12.50 9.80
C GLU A 192 -31.88 12.27 8.93
N ALA A 193 -31.90 11.23 8.09
CA ALA A 193 -30.76 10.83 7.28
C ALA A 193 -30.27 11.99 6.39
N GLY A 194 -28.98 12.34 6.51
CA GLY A 194 -28.34 13.38 5.70
C GLY A 194 -28.32 14.78 6.32
N HIS A 195 -28.99 15.03 7.45
CA HIS A 195 -28.92 16.33 8.13
C HIS A 195 -27.66 16.44 9.01
N ILE A 196 -26.80 17.43 8.75
CA ILE A 196 -25.60 17.71 9.55
C ILE A 196 -25.50 19.21 9.87
N THR A 197 -24.82 19.54 10.97
CA THR A 197 -24.42 20.92 11.30
C THR A 197 -22.90 21.00 11.28
N LEU A 198 -22.34 21.97 10.56
CA LEU A 198 -20.90 22.19 10.41
C LEU A 198 -20.47 23.40 11.24
N ASN A 199 -19.38 23.33 11.99
CA ASN A 199 -18.64 24.50 12.49
C ASN A 199 -17.71 24.98 11.38
N ILE A 200 -17.68 26.28 11.10
CA ILE A 200 -16.83 26.85 10.06
C ILE A 200 -15.54 27.39 10.68
N ASP A 201 -14.39 26.88 10.24
CA ASP A 201 -13.06 27.26 10.74
C ASP A 201 -12.36 28.28 9.82
N THR A 202 -12.50 28.15 8.50
CA THR A 202 -11.81 29.03 7.53
C THR A 202 -12.52 29.08 6.19
N VAL A 203 -12.41 30.21 5.48
CA VAL A 203 -13.02 30.44 4.15
C VAL A 203 -11.99 31.14 3.25
N ALA A 204 -11.96 30.81 1.96
CA ALA A 204 -11.17 31.48 0.92
C ALA A 204 -12.02 31.76 -0.34
N GLY A 205 -11.81 32.92 -1.00
CA GLY A 205 -12.40 33.31 -2.30
C GLY A 205 -13.49 34.41 -2.26
N ASN A 206 -13.87 34.96 -3.43
CA ASN A 206 -14.97 35.93 -3.65
C ASN A 206 -15.90 35.48 -4.83
N GLY A 207 -17.25 35.50 -4.70
CA GLY A 207 -18.23 35.28 -5.80
C GLY A 207 -19.59 34.64 -5.41
N GLY A 208 -20.67 34.85 -6.21
CA GLY A 208 -22.11 34.86 -5.82
C GLY A 208 -23.02 33.60 -5.95
N ASP A 209 -24.33 33.85 -6.12
CA ASP A 209 -25.50 33.26 -5.42
C ASP A 209 -25.76 31.73 -5.47
N VAL A 210 -25.08 30.93 -6.30
CA VAL A 210 -25.22 29.46 -6.28
C VAL A 210 -23.90 28.81 -6.69
N ILE A 211 -23.26 28.11 -5.76
CA ILE A 211 -22.06 27.30 -6.02
C ILE A 211 -22.42 25.85 -5.74
N ALA A 212 -22.09 24.95 -6.67
CA ALA A 212 -22.18 23.51 -6.45
C ALA A 212 -20.94 23.08 -5.66
N TRP A 213 -21.05 22.83 -4.36
CA TRP A 213 -19.88 22.54 -3.52
C TRP A 213 -19.55 21.05 -3.51
N ARG A 214 -18.28 20.68 -3.61
CA ARG A 214 -17.84 19.31 -3.33
C ARG A 214 -17.44 19.20 -1.86
N LEU A 215 -18.04 18.26 -1.13
CA LEU A 215 -17.64 17.93 0.24
C LEU A 215 -16.46 16.95 0.23
N GLU A 216 -15.36 17.38 0.83
CA GLU A 216 -14.12 16.65 1.00
C GLU A 216 -13.90 16.38 2.50
N SER A 217 -13.75 15.12 2.91
CA SER A 217 -13.25 14.82 4.25
C SER A 217 -11.74 15.12 4.33
N LEU A 218 -11.34 15.83 5.37
CA LEU A 218 -9.95 16.12 5.73
C LEU A 218 -9.39 15.12 6.75
N ALA A 219 -10.21 14.17 7.22
CA ALA A 219 -9.72 13.05 8.02
C ALA A 219 -8.80 12.15 7.17
N PRO A 220 -7.81 11.46 7.77
CA PRO A 220 -7.02 10.44 7.09
C PRO A 220 -7.95 9.48 6.35
N ARG A 221 -7.85 9.47 5.01
CA ARG A 221 -8.73 8.68 4.16
C ARG A 221 -8.36 7.21 4.30
N CYS A 222 -9.19 6.43 5.00
CA CYS A 222 -9.21 4.99 4.86
C CYS A 222 -10.40 4.63 3.95
N ASN A 223 -10.22 4.64 2.63
CA ASN A 223 -11.29 4.25 1.71
C ASN A 223 -10.75 3.33 0.60
N ARG A 224 -11.05 2.04 0.77
CA ARG A 224 -11.38 0.98 -0.21
C ARG A 224 -10.79 -0.36 0.28
N GLY A 225 -11.67 -1.25 0.76
CA GLY A 225 -11.52 -2.71 0.70
C GLY A 225 -10.25 -3.37 1.27
N GLN A 226 -9.46 -2.71 2.11
CA GLN A 226 -8.33 -3.37 2.76
C GLN A 226 -8.82 -4.17 3.97
N ASP A 227 -8.79 -5.50 3.87
CA ASP A 227 -9.04 -6.37 5.01
C ASP A 227 -7.83 -6.31 5.95
N HIS A 228 -8.10 -6.27 7.25
CA HIS A 228 -7.10 -6.34 8.29
C HIS A 228 -7.29 -7.63 9.07
N ASP A 229 -6.18 -8.19 9.54
CA ASP A 229 -6.23 -9.22 10.55
C ASP A 229 -6.76 -8.58 11.86
N PRO A 230 -7.87 -9.06 12.41
CA PRO A 230 -8.55 -8.43 13.53
C PRO A 230 -7.77 -8.53 14.86
N VAL A 231 -6.67 -9.28 14.91
CA VAL A 231 -5.85 -9.50 16.12
C VAL A 231 -4.50 -8.81 16.01
N SER A 232 -3.76 -9.07 14.94
CA SER A 232 -2.44 -8.51 14.65
C SER A 232 -2.49 -7.14 13.96
N HIS A 233 -3.67 -6.75 13.46
CA HIS A 233 -3.91 -5.52 12.73
C HIS A 233 -3.09 -5.40 11.43
N ALA A 234 -2.47 -6.51 11.00
CA ALA A 234 -1.73 -6.59 9.76
C ALA A 234 -2.70 -6.48 8.57
N ARG A 235 -2.28 -5.78 7.52
CA ARG A 235 -3.06 -5.70 6.28
C ARG A 235 -3.01 -7.04 5.55
N LEU A 236 -4.19 -7.59 5.24
CA LEU A 236 -4.34 -8.87 4.55
C LEU A 236 -4.36 -8.73 3.02
N GLY A 237 -4.53 -7.51 2.51
CA GLY A 237 -4.53 -7.17 1.09
C GLY A 237 -5.82 -6.44 0.69
N PHE A 238 -5.93 -6.14 -0.60
CA PHE A 238 -7.10 -5.53 -1.21
C PHE A 238 -8.16 -6.58 -1.53
N ARG A 239 -9.31 -6.51 -0.86
CA ARG A 239 -10.42 -7.44 -1.00
C ARG A 239 -11.22 -7.16 -2.26
N ILE A 240 -11.41 -8.20 -3.08
CA ILE A 240 -12.17 -8.18 -4.32
C ILE A 240 -13.32 -9.17 -4.21
N GLU A 241 -14.55 -8.73 -4.49
CA GLU A 241 -15.74 -9.56 -4.37
C GLU A 241 -16.71 -9.41 -5.55
N SER A 242 -17.20 -10.53 -6.07
CA SER A 242 -18.26 -10.59 -7.09
C SER A 242 -19.59 -10.04 -6.59
N ALA A 243 -20.53 -9.73 -7.48
CA ALA A 243 -21.86 -9.29 -7.08
C ALA A 243 -22.57 -10.34 -6.21
N ARG A 244 -23.30 -9.87 -5.19
CA ARG A 244 -24.02 -10.73 -4.26
C ARG A 244 -25.29 -10.07 -3.77
N THR A 245 -26.28 -10.88 -3.42
CA THR A 245 -27.57 -10.43 -2.91
C THR A 245 -27.80 -11.07 -1.54
N ASN A 246 -28.02 -10.24 -0.51
CA ASN A 246 -28.52 -10.75 0.75
C ASN A 246 -30.03 -10.93 0.64
N LEU A 247 -30.47 -12.18 0.76
CA LEU A 247 -31.86 -12.59 0.63
C LEU A 247 -32.66 -12.41 1.93
N LEU A 248 -31.97 -12.27 3.07
CA LEU A 248 -32.62 -12.02 4.34
C LEU A 248 -33.06 -10.56 4.43
N LEU A 249 -34.27 -10.34 4.90
CA LEU A 249 -34.85 -9.04 5.21
C LEU A 249 -34.51 -8.64 6.64
N ARG A 250 -34.44 -7.33 6.88
CA ARG A 250 -34.20 -6.76 8.22
C ARG A 250 -32.98 -7.38 8.87
N SER A 251 -31.89 -7.50 8.10
CA SER A 251 -30.70 -8.27 8.44
C SER A 251 -29.98 -7.81 9.72
N ALA A 252 -30.13 -6.53 10.09
CA ALA A 252 -29.62 -5.98 11.35
C ALA A 252 -30.69 -5.87 12.47
N GLU A 253 -31.96 -6.12 12.16
CA GLU A 253 -33.12 -5.83 13.02
C GLU A 253 -33.89 -7.12 13.33
N LEU A 254 -33.27 -8.07 14.04
CA LEU A 254 -33.84 -9.40 14.29
C LEU A 254 -35.11 -9.41 15.19
N SER A 255 -35.50 -8.24 15.72
CA SER A 255 -36.77 -8.06 16.44
C SER A 255 -37.95 -7.67 15.55
N ASP A 256 -37.73 -7.37 14.27
CA ASP A 256 -38.80 -7.06 13.32
C ASP A 256 -39.60 -8.33 12.97
N SER A 257 -40.89 -8.15 12.65
CA SER A 257 -41.80 -9.24 12.26
C SER A 257 -41.39 -10.03 11.02
N ALA A 258 -40.42 -9.57 10.23
CA ALA A 258 -39.79 -10.36 9.18
C ALA A 258 -39.07 -11.61 9.72
N TRP A 259 -38.77 -11.66 11.02
CA TRP A 259 -38.18 -12.81 11.69
C TRP A 259 -39.22 -13.55 12.52
N THR A 260 -39.36 -14.86 12.29
CA THR A 260 -40.16 -15.73 13.15
C THR A 260 -39.30 -16.15 14.34
N LEU A 261 -39.78 -15.90 15.55
CA LEU A 261 -39.05 -16.15 16.80
C LEU A 261 -39.68 -17.30 17.58
N GLN A 262 -38.83 -18.19 18.09
CA GLN A 262 -39.12 -19.13 19.17
C GLN A 262 -38.18 -18.77 20.31
N GLY A 263 -38.71 -18.17 21.38
CA GLY A 263 -37.96 -17.32 22.31
C GLY A 263 -38.22 -15.83 22.08
N SER A 264 -37.22 -14.97 22.30
CA SER A 264 -37.36 -13.52 22.13
C SER A 264 -36.09 -12.84 21.62
N VAL A 265 -36.22 -11.66 21.01
CA VAL A 265 -35.11 -10.78 20.65
C VAL A 265 -35.34 -9.42 21.30
N ALA A 266 -34.31 -8.87 21.94
CA ALA A 266 -34.34 -7.53 22.51
C ALA A 266 -33.05 -6.77 22.22
N VAL A 267 -33.12 -5.44 22.16
CA VAL A 267 -31.94 -4.59 22.06
C VAL A 267 -31.07 -4.76 23.31
N ALA A 268 -29.77 -5.02 23.11
CA ALA A 268 -28.80 -5.16 24.18
C ALA A 268 -28.35 -3.78 24.67
N GLN A 269 -28.63 -3.47 25.94
CA GLN A 269 -28.30 -2.17 26.53
C GLN A 269 -26.79 -2.00 26.69
N GLY A 270 -26.24 -0.90 26.17
CA GLY A 270 -24.81 -0.55 26.30
C GLY A 270 -23.85 -1.40 25.49
N ILE A 271 -24.33 -2.31 24.64
CA ILE A 271 -23.50 -3.14 23.76
C ILE A 271 -23.65 -2.67 22.31
N VAL A 272 -22.51 -2.36 21.71
CA VAL A 272 -22.40 -1.85 20.35
C VAL A 272 -22.13 -3.00 19.39
N ALA A 273 -22.93 -3.07 18.33
CA ALA A 273 -22.76 -3.97 17.20
C ALA A 273 -21.56 -3.56 16.32
N PRO A 274 -21.10 -4.42 15.40
CA PRO A 274 -19.94 -4.10 14.56
C PRO A 274 -20.07 -2.78 13.77
N ASP A 275 -21.27 -2.38 13.38
CA ASP A 275 -21.56 -1.14 12.64
C ASP A 275 -21.64 0.13 13.51
N GLY A 276 -21.33 0.02 14.80
CA GLY A 276 -21.47 1.13 15.75
C GLY A 276 -22.92 1.33 16.26
N GLY A 277 -23.87 0.56 15.74
CA GLY A 277 -25.27 0.58 16.17
C GLY A 277 -25.54 -0.27 17.40
N PRO A 278 -26.81 -0.35 17.85
CA PRO A 278 -27.19 -1.23 18.96
C PRO A 278 -27.15 -2.70 18.54
N ALA A 279 -26.60 -3.57 19.39
CA ALA A 279 -26.68 -5.01 19.20
C ALA A 279 -28.04 -5.57 19.62
N ALA A 280 -28.44 -6.70 19.03
CA ALA A 280 -29.60 -7.46 19.48
C ALA A 280 -29.14 -8.64 20.36
N LYS A 281 -30.00 -9.09 21.27
CA LYS A 281 -29.81 -10.30 22.08
C LYS A 281 -30.93 -11.29 21.75
N LEU A 282 -30.58 -12.42 21.15
CA LEU A 282 -31.47 -13.57 20.98
C LEU A 282 -31.49 -14.37 22.27
N ARG A 283 -32.68 -14.54 22.86
CA ARG A 283 -32.90 -15.18 24.15
C ARG A 283 -33.82 -16.38 24.01
N GLU A 284 -33.53 -17.40 24.78
CA GLU A 284 -34.46 -18.50 24.99
C GLU A 284 -35.66 -18.10 25.85
N ASP A 285 -36.75 -18.85 25.72
CA ASP A 285 -37.87 -18.80 26.66
C ASP A 285 -37.78 -19.93 27.71
N GLY A 286 -38.76 -20.01 28.61
CA GLY A 286 -38.82 -21.03 29.66
C GLY A 286 -39.38 -22.39 29.21
N THR A 287 -39.61 -22.60 27.92
CA THR A 287 -40.25 -23.81 27.38
C THR A 287 -39.23 -24.83 26.86
N THR A 288 -39.67 -26.09 26.73
CA THR A 288 -38.88 -27.13 26.06
C THR A 288 -39.12 -27.06 24.56
N GLY A 289 -38.08 -26.76 23.80
CA GLY A 289 -38.16 -26.66 22.36
C GLY A 289 -36.92 -26.05 21.75
N PHE A 290 -37.05 -25.62 20.49
CA PHE A 290 -36.02 -24.82 19.84
C PHE A 290 -36.10 -23.37 20.29
N HIS A 291 -34.95 -22.75 20.46
CA HIS A 291 -34.82 -21.32 20.75
C HIS A 291 -34.06 -20.66 19.61
N GLN A 292 -34.77 -19.98 18.69
CA GLN A 292 -34.22 -19.57 17.41
C GLN A 292 -34.92 -18.37 16.78
N ALA A 293 -34.20 -17.68 15.89
CA ALA A 293 -34.75 -16.74 14.93
C ALA A 293 -34.66 -17.33 13.52
N THR A 294 -35.77 -17.31 12.77
CA THR A 294 -35.84 -17.95 11.45
C THR A 294 -36.46 -17.06 10.39
N GLN A 295 -36.02 -17.22 9.14
CA GLN A 295 -36.62 -16.60 7.97
C GLN A 295 -36.43 -17.51 6.75
N SER A 296 -37.45 -17.64 5.90
CA SER A 296 -37.34 -18.40 4.66
C SER A 296 -36.76 -17.55 3.54
N ILE A 297 -35.93 -18.16 2.70
CA ILE A 297 -35.40 -17.57 1.47
C ILE A 297 -35.77 -18.44 0.28
N ALA A 298 -36.08 -17.81 -0.84
CA ALA A 298 -36.32 -18.49 -2.11
C ALA A 298 -35.02 -18.59 -2.91
N VAL A 299 -34.70 -19.79 -3.39
CA VAL A 299 -33.50 -20.11 -4.18
C VAL A 299 -33.83 -21.13 -5.27
N ALA A 300 -32.92 -21.33 -6.23
CA ALA A 300 -33.07 -22.44 -7.18
C ALA A 300 -32.87 -23.80 -6.47
N GLU A 301 -33.48 -24.86 -7.01
CA GLU A 301 -33.33 -26.21 -6.49
C GLU A 301 -31.85 -26.60 -6.32
N GLY A 302 -31.47 -27.05 -5.11
CA GLY A 302 -30.10 -27.49 -4.82
C GLY A 302 -29.05 -26.36 -4.80
N ALA A 303 -29.46 -25.09 -4.80
CA ALA A 303 -28.53 -23.97 -4.76
C ALA A 303 -27.66 -24.01 -3.51
N THR A 304 -26.35 -23.84 -3.70
CA THR A 304 -25.43 -23.63 -2.56
C THR A 304 -25.63 -22.23 -2.00
N VAL A 305 -25.89 -22.14 -0.70
CA VAL A 305 -26.13 -20.89 0.04
C VAL A 305 -25.10 -20.74 1.14
N ALA A 306 -24.52 -19.54 1.24
CA ALA A 306 -23.72 -19.10 2.36
C ALA A 306 -24.59 -18.29 3.33
N VAL A 307 -24.74 -18.76 4.56
CA VAL A 307 -25.38 -18.06 5.67
C VAL A 307 -24.31 -17.55 6.61
N SER A 308 -24.42 -16.31 7.05
CA SER A 308 -23.52 -15.74 8.06
C SER A 308 -24.24 -14.83 9.03
N VAL A 309 -23.69 -14.72 10.24
CA VAL A 309 -24.17 -13.79 11.28
C VAL A 309 -23.02 -13.38 12.18
N TYR A 310 -23.03 -12.15 12.67
CA TYR A 310 -22.13 -11.69 13.71
C TYR A 310 -22.70 -12.05 15.08
N VAL A 311 -21.91 -12.73 15.89
CA VAL A 311 -22.28 -13.19 17.23
C VAL A 311 -21.23 -12.80 18.26
N ARG A 312 -21.68 -12.61 19.49
CA ARG A 312 -20.82 -12.47 20.65
C ARG A 312 -21.43 -13.23 21.82
N ALA A 313 -20.59 -13.99 22.53
CA ALA A 313 -21.01 -14.74 23.70
C ALA A 313 -21.63 -13.80 24.75
N ALA A 314 -22.70 -14.27 25.38
CA ALA A 314 -23.30 -13.65 26.56
C ALA A 314 -23.46 -14.72 27.65
N GLU A 315 -24.67 -15.02 28.12
CA GLU A 315 -24.90 -16.12 29.06
C GLU A 315 -24.82 -17.49 28.38
N ARG A 316 -24.94 -17.53 27.04
CA ARG A 316 -24.64 -18.71 26.22
C ARG A 316 -23.48 -18.42 25.29
N SER A 317 -22.81 -19.49 24.87
CA SER A 317 -21.68 -19.47 23.95
C SER A 317 -21.81 -20.48 22.81
N ARG A 318 -22.93 -21.21 22.74
CA ARG A 318 -23.18 -22.23 21.72
C ARG A 318 -24.42 -21.95 20.90
N PHE A 319 -24.31 -22.06 19.60
CA PHE A 319 -25.43 -21.93 18.67
C PHE A 319 -25.16 -22.66 17.36
N ALA A 320 -26.16 -22.72 16.49
CA ALA A 320 -26.05 -23.25 15.14
C ALA A 320 -26.65 -22.30 14.12
N LEU A 321 -26.05 -22.28 12.94
CA LEU A 321 -26.70 -21.87 11.71
C LEU A 321 -27.27 -23.11 11.04
N VAL A 322 -28.51 -23.02 10.54
CA VAL A 322 -29.20 -24.12 9.88
C VAL A 322 -29.85 -23.62 8.60
N LEU A 323 -29.69 -24.38 7.51
CA LEU A 323 -30.55 -24.38 6.34
C LEU A 323 -31.43 -25.62 6.41
N SER A 324 -32.74 -25.48 6.27
CA SER A 324 -33.67 -26.61 6.35
C SER A 324 -34.87 -26.45 5.41
N SER A 325 -35.40 -27.57 4.91
CA SER A 325 -36.67 -27.65 4.18
C SER A 325 -37.63 -28.63 4.87
N GLY A 326 -37.56 -28.69 6.21
CA GLY A 326 -38.23 -29.71 7.02
C GLY A 326 -37.23 -30.74 7.55
N ASP A 327 -37.39 -32.00 7.16
CA ASP A 327 -36.52 -33.10 7.61
C ASP A 327 -35.11 -33.04 6.99
N ASP A 328 -34.97 -32.41 5.82
CA ASP A 328 -33.67 -32.18 5.19
C ASP A 328 -33.02 -30.92 5.78
N TYR A 329 -31.75 -31.02 6.15
CA TYR A 329 -31.02 -29.88 6.69
C TYR A 329 -29.51 -29.93 6.46
N ALA A 330 -28.90 -28.75 6.41
CA ALA A 330 -27.48 -28.53 6.54
C ALA A 330 -27.24 -27.59 7.72
N GLN A 331 -26.36 -27.98 8.64
CA GLN A 331 -26.15 -27.26 9.90
C GLN A 331 -24.66 -27.13 10.21
N ALA A 332 -24.28 -25.95 10.71
CA ALA A 332 -23.01 -25.71 11.37
C ALA A 332 -23.28 -25.31 12.82
N ALA A 333 -22.74 -26.06 13.77
CA ALA A 333 -22.74 -25.70 15.18
C ALA A 333 -21.41 -25.03 15.55
N PHE A 334 -21.49 -24.03 16.42
CA PHE A 334 -20.39 -23.18 16.85
C PHE A 334 -20.32 -23.17 18.38
N ASP A 335 -19.14 -23.42 18.92
CA ASP A 335 -18.79 -23.16 20.31
C ASP A 335 -17.84 -21.96 20.33
N LEU A 336 -18.35 -20.82 20.80
CA LEU A 336 -17.65 -19.54 20.80
C LEU A 336 -16.56 -19.46 21.87
N ASP A 337 -16.69 -20.21 22.96
CA ASP A 337 -15.67 -20.24 24.03
C ASP A 337 -14.51 -21.14 23.63
N ALA A 338 -14.81 -22.30 23.04
CA ALA A 338 -13.79 -23.23 22.54
C ALA A 338 -13.20 -22.81 21.19
N GLY A 339 -13.87 -21.92 20.46
CA GLY A 339 -13.49 -21.53 19.09
C GLY A 339 -13.62 -22.68 18.08
N THR A 340 -14.53 -23.63 18.32
CA THR A 340 -14.67 -24.85 17.49
C THR A 340 -15.97 -24.87 16.70
N THR A 341 -15.95 -25.58 15.57
CA THR A 341 -17.13 -25.77 14.71
C THR A 341 -17.35 -27.24 14.39
N SER A 342 -18.61 -27.64 14.20
CA SER A 342 -18.97 -28.97 13.67
C SER A 342 -20.07 -28.86 12.63
N LEU A 343 -19.97 -29.68 11.57
CA LEU A 343 -21.00 -29.80 10.54
C LEU A 343 -21.90 -31.01 10.82
N SER A 344 -23.18 -30.86 10.53
CA SER A 344 -24.17 -31.93 10.57
C SER A 344 -25.19 -31.74 9.45
N GLN A 345 -25.74 -32.83 8.92
CA GLN A 345 -26.73 -32.77 7.86
C GLN A 345 -27.76 -33.90 8.02
N GLY A 346 -28.95 -33.71 7.45
CA GLY A 346 -30.03 -34.69 7.42
C GLY A 346 -30.67 -34.77 6.04
N GLY A 347 -31.12 -35.98 5.68
CA GLY A 347 -31.79 -36.26 4.41
C GLY A 347 -31.02 -35.78 3.18
N ALA A 348 -31.65 -34.97 2.34
CA ALA A 348 -31.09 -34.38 1.13
C ALA A 348 -30.19 -33.14 1.36
N GLY A 349 -29.90 -32.81 2.62
CA GLY A 349 -29.02 -31.70 2.98
C GLY A 349 -27.53 -32.03 2.86
N SER A 350 -26.75 -31.02 2.50
CA SER A 350 -25.29 -31.06 2.40
C SER A 350 -24.67 -29.89 3.15
N ALA A 351 -23.92 -30.18 4.23
CA ALA A 351 -23.22 -29.18 5.02
C ALA A 351 -21.74 -29.15 4.61
N ILE A 352 -21.31 -28.04 4.00
CA ILE A 352 -20.06 -27.97 3.24
C ILE A 352 -18.97 -27.25 4.05
N VAL A 353 -19.29 -26.09 4.63
CA VAL A 353 -18.31 -25.25 5.33
C VAL A 353 -18.90 -24.71 6.63
N ALA A 354 -18.12 -24.74 7.71
CA ALA A 354 -18.35 -23.97 8.94
C ALA A 354 -17.12 -23.13 9.25
N ARG A 355 -17.27 -21.83 9.53
CA ARG A 355 -16.14 -20.94 9.87
C ARG A 355 -16.50 -19.99 11.00
N ILE A 356 -15.53 -19.72 11.86
CA ILE A 356 -15.53 -18.62 12.82
C ILE A 356 -14.48 -17.62 12.35
N ILE A 357 -14.91 -16.41 12.00
CA ILE A 357 -14.04 -15.33 11.52
C ILE A 357 -14.10 -14.22 12.57
N PRO A 358 -12.99 -13.82 13.21
CA PRO A 358 -13.04 -12.73 14.18
C PRO A 358 -13.42 -11.40 13.49
N ALA A 359 -14.21 -10.57 14.18
CA ALA A 359 -14.81 -9.35 13.62
C ALA A 359 -14.60 -8.11 14.52
N GLY A 360 -13.61 -8.16 15.42
CA GLY A 360 -13.26 -7.04 16.32
C GLY A 360 -14.13 -6.94 17.58
N VAL A 361 -13.58 -6.35 18.65
CA VAL A 361 -14.28 -6.04 19.92
C VAL A 361 -15.09 -7.23 20.51
N GLY A 362 -14.56 -8.45 20.35
CA GLY A 362 -15.19 -9.69 20.84
C GLY A 362 -16.33 -10.24 19.98
N TRP A 363 -16.61 -9.63 18.83
CA TRP A 363 -17.54 -10.17 17.83
C TRP A 363 -16.85 -11.20 16.95
N LEU A 364 -17.61 -12.24 16.59
CA LEU A 364 -17.22 -13.32 15.70
C LEU A 364 -18.26 -13.42 14.58
N ARG A 365 -17.84 -13.42 13.31
CA ARG A 365 -18.70 -13.75 12.18
C ARG A 365 -18.66 -15.25 11.96
N CYS A 366 -19.79 -15.91 12.20
CA CYS A 366 -19.94 -17.34 11.97
C CYS A 366 -20.59 -17.57 10.61
N VAL A 367 -20.10 -18.56 9.87
CA VAL A 367 -20.52 -18.86 8.50
C VAL A 367 -20.85 -20.34 8.34
N LEU A 368 -22.00 -20.63 7.73
CA LEU A 368 -22.38 -21.93 7.17
C LEU A 368 -22.42 -21.82 5.65
N VAL A 369 -21.89 -22.79 4.93
CA VAL A 369 -22.20 -23.01 3.51
C VAL A 369 -22.84 -24.38 3.38
N GLY A 370 -24.00 -24.45 2.72
CA GLY A 370 -24.71 -25.70 2.50
C GLY A 370 -25.70 -25.63 1.35
N ALA A 371 -26.31 -26.76 1.05
CA ALA A 371 -27.34 -26.91 0.02
C ALA A 371 -28.36 -27.97 0.44
N LEU A 372 -29.59 -27.88 -0.07
CA LEU A 372 -30.65 -28.88 0.08
C LEU A 372 -31.13 -29.29 -1.32
N ALA A 373 -30.87 -30.51 -1.74
CA ALA A 373 -31.33 -31.01 -3.04
C ALA A 373 -32.88 -31.16 -3.03
N GLY A 374 -33.55 -30.89 -4.14
CA GLY A 374 -35.02 -31.05 -4.23
C GLY A 374 -35.85 -29.94 -3.60
N ALA A 375 -35.24 -28.86 -3.08
CA ALA A 375 -35.94 -27.76 -2.41
C ALA A 375 -35.63 -26.41 -3.05
N GLU A 376 -36.66 -25.57 -3.22
CA GLU A 376 -36.57 -24.19 -3.72
C GLU A 376 -36.72 -23.14 -2.61
N ASP A 377 -37.15 -23.56 -1.42
CA ASP A 377 -37.31 -22.69 -0.24
C ASP A 377 -36.48 -23.22 0.92
N TYR A 378 -35.52 -22.42 1.38
CA TYR A 378 -34.67 -22.78 2.52
C TYR A 378 -35.09 -21.94 3.74
N LEU A 379 -35.43 -22.60 4.84
CA LEU A 379 -35.53 -21.97 6.14
C LEU A 379 -34.12 -21.72 6.70
N VAL A 380 -33.75 -20.46 6.84
CA VAL A 380 -32.53 -20.04 7.53
C VAL A 380 -32.84 -19.89 9.01
N ALA A 381 -32.08 -20.56 9.87
CA ALA A 381 -32.26 -20.46 11.33
C ALA A 381 -30.96 -20.12 12.05
N LEU A 382 -31.07 -19.19 13.00
CA LEU A 382 -30.07 -18.92 14.04
C LEU A 382 -30.58 -19.56 15.33
N ARG A 383 -30.03 -20.71 15.71
CA ARG A 383 -30.55 -21.56 16.79
C ARG A 383 -29.60 -21.64 17.97
N LEU A 384 -30.04 -21.26 19.16
CA LEU A 384 -29.28 -21.46 20.39
C LEU A 384 -29.13 -22.96 20.67
N LEU A 385 -27.99 -23.38 21.23
CA LEU A 385 -27.73 -24.78 21.60
C LEU A 385 -27.42 -24.90 23.09
N ASN A 386 -27.90 -25.97 23.73
CA ASN A 386 -27.55 -26.29 25.11
C ASN A 386 -27.71 -27.79 25.45
N PRO A 387 -26.63 -28.59 25.35
CA PRO A 387 -25.76 -28.70 24.18
C PRO A 387 -26.50 -29.21 22.92
N GLY A 388 -27.74 -29.69 23.06
CA GLY A 388 -28.62 -30.08 21.94
C GLY A 388 -29.42 -28.90 21.36
N GLY A 389 -30.10 -29.13 20.24
CA GLY A 389 -30.93 -28.11 19.58
C GLY A 389 -32.25 -27.84 20.30
N SER A 390 -32.89 -28.87 20.86
CA SER A 390 -34.11 -28.75 21.67
C SER A 390 -33.77 -28.97 23.13
N TYR A 391 -34.16 -28.03 23.99
CA TYR A 391 -33.92 -28.09 25.43
C TYR A 391 -34.91 -27.19 26.18
N ALA A 392 -35.05 -27.44 27.49
CA ALA A 392 -35.79 -26.56 28.39
C ALA A 392 -34.96 -25.30 28.67
N GLY A 393 -35.43 -24.15 28.22
CA GLY A 393 -34.74 -22.89 28.47
C GLY A 393 -35.00 -22.32 29.87
N ASP A 394 -34.15 -21.40 30.28
CA ASP A 394 -34.18 -20.70 31.57
C ASP A 394 -34.93 -19.35 31.49
N GLY A 395 -35.37 -18.94 30.30
CA GLY A 395 -36.10 -17.69 30.04
C GLY A 395 -35.26 -16.41 30.04
N ALA A 396 -33.93 -16.49 30.18
CA ALA A 396 -33.05 -15.32 30.28
C ALA A 396 -31.76 -15.42 29.45
N GLY A 397 -31.21 -16.63 29.31
CA GLY A 397 -29.96 -16.94 28.63
C GLY A 397 -30.03 -16.67 27.13
N GLY A 398 -28.90 -16.33 26.54
CA GLY A 398 -28.87 -16.02 25.12
C GLY A 398 -27.51 -15.62 24.57
N LEU A 399 -27.54 -15.12 23.34
CA LEU A 399 -26.39 -14.63 22.59
C LEU A 399 -26.65 -13.23 22.04
N LEU A 400 -25.58 -12.45 21.92
CA LEU A 400 -25.63 -11.21 21.16
C LEU A 400 -25.48 -11.53 19.68
N VAL A 401 -26.34 -10.93 18.85
CA VAL A 401 -26.46 -11.21 17.42
C VAL A 401 -26.63 -9.92 16.63
N TRP A 402 -26.08 -9.87 15.42
CA TRP A 402 -26.24 -8.76 14.49
C TRP A 402 -25.91 -9.19 13.05
N GLY A 403 -26.50 -8.51 12.06
CA GLY A 403 -26.09 -8.59 10.66
C GLY A 403 -26.16 -9.98 10.03
N ALA A 404 -27.35 -10.60 10.09
CA ALA A 404 -27.60 -11.89 9.46
C ALA A 404 -27.67 -11.75 7.92
N GLN A 405 -27.03 -12.66 7.20
CA GLN A 405 -26.94 -12.62 5.75
C GLN A 405 -27.04 -14.01 5.15
N ALA A 406 -27.87 -14.17 4.11
CA ALA A 406 -27.93 -15.38 3.30
C ALA A 406 -27.77 -15.01 1.82
N GLU A 407 -26.78 -15.60 1.16
CA GLU A 407 -26.41 -15.29 -0.22
C GLU A 407 -26.21 -16.60 -0.99
N MET A 408 -26.61 -16.65 -2.26
CA MET A 408 -26.24 -17.78 -3.12
C MET A 408 -24.74 -17.75 -3.42
N GLY A 409 -24.07 -18.88 -3.25
CA GLY A 409 -22.65 -19.06 -3.50
C GLY A 409 -21.92 -19.86 -2.41
N GLY A 410 -20.68 -20.25 -2.70
CA GLY A 410 -19.85 -21.08 -1.83
C GLY A 410 -19.11 -20.33 -0.71
N PHE A 411 -19.38 -19.03 -0.49
CA PHE A 411 -18.72 -18.21 0.52
C PHE A 411 -19.59 -17.01 0.91
N ALA A 412 -19.43 -16.53 2.14
CA ALA A 412 -20.08 -15.30 2.60
C ALA A 412 -19.27 -14.07 2.17
N SER A 413 -19.91 -13.12 1.48
CA SER A 413 -19.26 -11.87 1.09
C SER A 413 -19.27 -10.85 2.22
N SER A 414 -18.73 -9.64 2.01
CA SER A 414 -18.91 -8.53 2.95
C SER A 414 -20.39 -8.36 3.31
N TYR A 415 -20.68 -7.83 4.50
CA TYR A 415 -22.07 -7.67 4.91
C TYR A 415 -22.80 -6.67 4.00
N ILE A 416 -23.98 -7.07 3.55
CA ILE A 416 -24.90 -6.34 2.68
C ILE A 416 -26.16 -6.06 3.51
N PRO A 417 -26.31 -4.82 4.01
CA PRO A 417 -27.47 -4.47 4.81
C PRO A 417 -28.74 -4.51 3.96
N THR A 418 -29.82 -4.98 4.58
CA THR A 418 -31.16 -5.06 3.98
C THR A 418 -32.19 -4.44 4.91
N THR A 419 -33.24 -3.88 4.32
CA THR A 419 -34.39 -3.35 5.05
C THR A 419 -35.59 -4.26 4.80
N GLY A 420 -36.70 -3.75 4.26
CA GLY A 420 -37.89 -4.55 3.94
C GLY A 420 -37.77 -5.35 2.64
N VAL A 421 -36.66 -5.26 1.90
CA VAL A 421 -36.43 -5.96 0.63
C VAL A 421 -34.99 -6.50 0.54
N PRO A 422 -34.74 -7.57 -0.24
CA PRO A 422 -33.39 -8.02 -0.55
C PRO A 422 -32.60 -6.91 -1.26
N TYR A 423 -31.29 -6.89 -1.07
CA TYR A 423 -30.41 -5.91 -1.72
C TYR A 423 -29.22 -6.60 -2.37
N THR A 424 -28.88 -6.14 -3.58
CA THR A 424 -27.75 -6.64 -4.36
C THR A 424 -26.60 -5.66 -4.33
N ARG A 425 -25.45 -6.09 -3.83
CA ARG A 425 -24.16 -5.40 -3.98
C ARG A 425 -23.57 -5.73 -5.35
N ALA A 426 -23.15 -4.70 -6.09
CA ALA A 426 -22.46 -4.84 -7.36
C ALA A 426 -21.05 -5.45 -7.19
N ALA A 427 -20.52 -6.06 -8.25
CA ALA A 427 -19.20 -6.68 -8.26
C ALA A 427 -18.06 -5.65 -8.30
N ASP A 428 -16.88 -6.05 -7.84
CA ASP A 428 -15.69 -5.21 -7.83
C ASP A 428 -14.93 -5.30 -9.16
N SER A 429 -14.76 -4.16 -9.84
CA SER A 429 -14.11 -4.10 -11.15
C SER A 429 -12.95 -3.08 -11.23
N PRO A 430 -11.88 -3.22 -10.42
CA PRO A 430 -10.76 -2.28 -10.46
C PRO A 430 -9.87 -2.46 -11.69
N ARG A 431 -9.62 -1.36 -12.40
CA ARG A 431 -8.79 -1.33 -13.60
C ARG A 431 -7.78 -0.20 -13.56
N LEU A 432 -6.57 -0.49 -14.01
CA LEU A 432 -5.53 0.49 -14.32
C LEU A 432 -5.37 0.60 -15.83
N VAL A 433 -5.42 1.82 -16.37
CA VAL A 433 -5.07 2.08 -17.76
C VAL A 433 -3.55 2.17 -17.87
N LEU A 434 -2.94 1.34 -18.70
CA LEU A 434 -1.51 1.40 -18.98
C LEU A 434 -1.16 0.80 -20.34
N ALA A 435 -0.15 1.38 -21.00
CA ALA A 435 0.46 0.78 -22.18
C ALA A 435 1.39 -0.34 -21.72
N THR A 436 1.16 -1.57 -22.17
CA THR A 436 1.99 -2.71 -21.82
C THR A 436 2.96 -3.07 -22.95
N PRO A 437 4.19 -3.47 -22.64
CA PRO A 437 5.12 -3.99 -23.63
C PRO A 437 4.68 -5.37 -24.17
N GLU A 438 5.02 -5.68 -25.43
CA GLU A 438 4.81 -6.99 -26.08
C GLU A 438 5.59 -8.12 -25.40
N THR A 439 6.50 -7.78 -24.48
CA THR A 439 7.26 -8.70 -23.64
C THR A 439 7.19 -8.21 -22.19
N GLY A 440 6.98 -9.11 -21.23
CA GLY A 440 6.85 -8.71 -19.83
C GLY A 440 6.75 -9.89 -18.87
N THR A 441 6.60 -9.58 -17.59
CA THR A 441 6.29 -10.58 -16.55
C THR A 441 5.25 -10.03 -15.60
N LEU A 442 4.11 -10.71 -15.49
CA LEU A 442 3.06 -10.40 -14.52
C LEU A 442 3.21 -11.33 -13.31
N LEU A 443 3.24 -10.77 -12.11
CA LEU A 443 3.31 -11.50 -10.84
C LEU A 443 2.21 -11.02 -9.91
N ALA A 444 1.58 -11.93 -9.17
CA ALA A 444 0.57 -11.60 -8.18
C ALA A 444 0.72 -12.45 -6.91
N ASP A 445 0.59 -11.81 -5.75
CA ASP A 445 0.48 -12.40 -4.42
C ASP A 445 -0.98 -12.20 -3.94
N TYR A 446 -1.70 -13.28 -3.67
CA TYR A 446 -3.14 -13.27 -3.41
C TYR A 446 -3.55 -14.41 -2.48
N ALA A 447 -4.77 -14.34 -1.95
CA ALA A 447 -5.40 -15.41 -1.20
C ALA A 447 -6.90 -15.45 -1.52
N SER A 448 -7.46 -16.65 -1.60
CA SER A 448 -8.91 -16.87 -1.75
C SER A 448 -9.32 -18.07 -0.92
N SER A 449 -10.56 -18.03 -0.38
CA SER A 449 -11.14 -19.19 0.30
C SER A 449 -11.70 -20.23 -0.67
N GLN A 450 -11.55 -20.02 -1.98
CA GLN A 450 -12.14 -20.86 -3.02
C GLN A 450 -11.09 -21.55 -3.87
N THR A 451 -11.39 -22.80 -4.23
CA THR A 451 -10.65 -23.59 -5.24
C THR A 451 -11.38 -23.60 -6.60
N ALA A 452 -12.32 -22.68 -6.82
CA ALA A 452 -13.11 -22.57 -8.05
C ALA A 452 -12.42 -21.71 -9.13
N ASN A 453 -13.12 -21.45 -10.23
CA ASN A 453 -12.65 -20.55 -11.28
C ASN A 453 -12.64 -19.09 -10.79
N LEU A 454 -11.47 -18.45 -10.76
CA LEU A 454 -11.31 -17.06 -10.35
C LEU A 454 -10.21 -16.36 -11.14
N VAL A 455 -10.25 -15.03 -11.17
CA VAL A 455 -9.26 -14.19 -11.86
C VAL A 455 -8.42 -13.47 -10.82
N VAL A 456 -7.09 -13.50 -10.98
CA VAL A 456 -6.14 -12.86 -10.07
C VAL A 456 -5.71 -11.52 -10.61
N ALA A 457 -5.23 -11.49 -11.85
CA ALA A 457 -4.79 -10.29 -12.55
C ALA A 457 -4.81 -10.55 -14.06
N SER A 458 -5.26 -9.56 -14.85
CA SER A 458 -5.40 -9.71 -16.29
C SER A 458 -5.00 -8.42 -17.01
N LEU A 459 -3.97 -8.49 -17.85
CA LEU A 459 -3.71 -7.42 -18.83
C LEU A 459 -4.65 -7.65 -20.01
N ASN A 460 -5.50 -6.69 -20.35
CA ASN A 460 -6.46 -6.84 -21.45
C ASN A 460 -6.85 -5.48 -22.08
N ASP A 461 -7.57 -5.52 -23.19
CA ASP A 461 -8.02 -4.34 -23.94
C ASP A 461 -9.40 -3.80 -23.50
N GLY A 462 -9.97 -4.34 -22.41
CA GLY A 462 -11.34 -4.08 -21.98
C GLY A 462 -12.32 -5.12 -22.49
N THR A 463 -11.82 -6.17 -23.14
CA THR A 463 -12.61 -7.31 -23.61
C THR A 463 -12.08 -8.64 -23.06
N ALA A 464 -12.87 -9.69 -23.27
CA ALA A 464 -12.50 -11.06 -22.97
C ALA A 464 -11.62 -11.70 -24.06
N ASP A 465 -11.43 -11.04 -25.20
CA ASP A 465 -10.88 -11.65 -26.42
C ASP A 465 -9.36 -11.50 -26.54
N ASN A 466 -8.81 -10.44 -25.95
CA ASN A 466 -7.39 -10.11 -25.98
C ASN A 466 -6.89 -9.91 -24.55
N GLN A 467 -6.15 -10.89 -24.02
CA GLN A 467 -5.68 -10.83 -22.64
C GLN A 467 -4.44 -11.68 -22.37
N ILE A 468 -3.72 -11.29 -21.33
CA ILE A 468 -2.60 -11.99 -20.70
C ILE A 468 -2.93 -12.07 -19.21
N SER A 469 -3.23 -13.28 -18.73
CA SER A 469 -3.98 -13.43 -17.48
C SER A 469 -3.39 -14.48 -16.55
N LEU A 470 -3.39 -14.17 -15.25
CA LEU A 470 -3.23 -15.10 -14.14
C LEU A 470 -4.61 -15.44 -13.58
N ILE A 471 -4.98 -16.71 -13.64
CA ILE A 471 -6.26 -17.21 -13.16
C ILE A 471 -6.08 -18.48 -12.34
N GLN A 472 -7.18 -18.89 -11.72
CA GLN A 472 -7.39 -20.23 -11.24
C GLN A 472 -8.51 -20.86 -12.06
N GLY A 473 -8.28 -22.06 -12.58
CA GLY A 473 -9.23 -22.89 -13.29
C GLY A 473 -9.91 -23.91 -12.39
N ALA A 474 -10.69 -24.81 -13.01
CA ALA A 474 -11.50 -25.78 -12.30
C ALA A 474 -10.61 -26.74 -11.46
N GLY A 475 -11.05 -27.06 -10.25
CA GLY A 475 -10.27 -27.88 -9.30
C GLY A 475 -9.05 -27.16 -8.70
N GLY A 476 -8.97 -25.83 -8.84
CA GLY A 476 -7.94 -25.01 -8.22
C GLY A 476 -6.68 -24.82 -9.08
N ALA A 477 -6.63 -25.31 -10.32
CA ALA A 477 -5.44 -25.21 -11.16
C ALA A 477 -5.02 -23.75 -11.39
N ARG A 478 -3.82 -23.37 -10.97
CA ARG A 478 -3.25 -22.04 -11.24
C ARG A 478 -2.76 -22.02 -12.67
N ILE A 479 -3.31 -21.11 -13.46
CA ILE A 479 -3.10 -21.07 -14.90
C ILE A 479 -2.65 -19.66 -15.29
N ALA A 480 -1.53 -19.61 -15.99
CA ALA A 480 -1.13 -18.48 -16.80
C ALA A 480 -1.58 -18.72 -18.24
N TYR A 481 -2.31 -17.78 -18.83
CA TYR A 481 -2.80 -17.97 -20.19
C TYR A 481 -2.87 -16.69 -21.01
N ILE A 482 -2.92 -16.86 -22.33
CA ILE A 482 -3.14 -15.81 -23.31
C ILE A 482 -4.33 -16.17 -24.18
N ALA A 483 -5.26 -15.23 -24.34
CA ALA A 483 -6.26 -15.30 -25.39
C ALA A 483 -6.03 -14.17 -26.40
N GLN A 484 -6.19 -14.50 -27.68
CA GLN A 484 -6.11 -13.55 -28.79
C GLN A 484 -7.27 -13.81 -29.74
N ALA A 485 -8.04 -12.77 -30.04
CA ALA A 485 -9.29 -12.86 -30.81
C ALA A 485 -10.24 -13.97 -30.29
N GLY A 486 -10.32 -14.12 -28.96
CA GLY A 486 -11.20 -15.09 -28.29
C GLY A 486 -10.67 -16.54 -28.25
N VAL A 487 -9.52 -16.82 -28.85
CA VAL A 487 -8.89 -18.15 -28.85
C VAL A 487 -7.76 -18.21 -27.83
N ASN A 488 -7.77 -19.25 -27.00
CA ASN A 488 -6.66 -19.52 -26.09
C ASN A 488 -5.43 -20.00 -26.89
N THR A 489 -4.38 -19.18 -26.93
CA THR A 489 -3.15 -19.46 -27.69
C THR A 489 -2.02 -20.02 -26.81
N VAL A 490 -2.05 -19.74 -25.50
CA VAL A 490 -1.07 -20.19 -24.52
C VAL A 490 -1.80 -20.55 -23.24
N GLY A 491 -1.57 -21.74 -22.67
CA GLY A 491 -2.07 -22.11 -21.35
C GLY A 491 -1.05 -22.96 -20.60
N LEU A 492 -0.54 -22.44 -19.48
CA LEU A 492 0.47 -23.07 -18.64
C LEU A 492 -0.09 -23.25 -17.23
N SER A 493 -0.14 -24.49 -16.75
CA SER A 493 -0.64 -24.83 -15.42
C SER A 493 0.51 -25.12 -14.46
N THR A 494 0.51 -24.48 -13.29
CA THR A 494 1.53 -24.65 -12.24
C THR A 494 1.01 -25.47 -11.05
N GLY A 495 -0.03 -26.27 -11.27
CA GLY A 495 -0.66 -27.12 -10.25
C GLY A 495 -1.78 -26.40 -9.48
N ALA A 496 -2.36 -27.10 -8.50
CA ALA A 496 -3.54 -26.62 -7.77
C ALA A 496 -3.18 -25.63 -6.64
N ALA A 497 -4.01 -24.60 -6.49
CA ALA A 497 -4.03 -23.69 -5.35
C ALA A 497 -4.72 -24.34 -4.16
N LEU A 498 -4.30 -23.94 -2.96
CA LEU A 498 -4.97 -24.31 -1.72
C LEU A 498 -5.87 -23.16 -1.27
N ALA A 499 -7.11 -23.48 -0.86
CA ALA A 499 -7.98 -22.51 -0.21
C ALA A 499 -7.33 -21.96 1.07
N ASP A 500 -7.66 -20.71 1.40
CA ASP A 500 -7.26 -20.04 2.65
C ASP A 500 -5.74 -19.98 2.88
N SER A 501 -4.98 -20.01 1.80
CA SER A 501 -3.53 -19.86 1.82
C SER A 501 -3.11 -18.71 0.92
N VAL A 502 -1.98 -18.08 1.29
CA VAL A 502 -1.33 -17.12 0.40
C VAL A 502 -0.69 -17.90 -0.75
N GLN A 503 -0.99 -17.44 -1.96
CA GLN A 503 -0.59 -18.03 -3.22
C GLN A 503 0.15 -16.97 -4.04
N ARG A 504 1.20 -17.39 -4.74
CA ARG A 504 1.98 -16.53 -5.62
C ARG A 504 2.03 -17.14 -7.01
N SER A 505 1.66 -16.35 -8.01
CA SER A 505 1.65 -16.78 -9.41
C SER A 505 2.40 -15.78 -10.27
N GLY A 506 3.22 -16.30 -11.19
CA GLY A 506 4.00 -15.52 -12.13
C GLY A 506 3.85 -16.02 -13.56
N PHE A 507 3.79 -15.08 -14.51
CA PHE A 507 3.74 -15.36 -15.94
C PHE A 507 4.69 -14.44 -16.70
N GLY A 508 5.78 -15.02 -17.20
CA GLY A 508 6.68 -14.37 -18.15
C GLY A 508 6.23 -14.63 -19.58
N TYR A 509 6.11 -13.57 -20.37
CA TYR A 509 5.66 -13.62 -21.76
C TYR A 509 6.56 -12.82 -22.70
N ALA A 510 6.84 -13.39 -23.86
CA ALA A 510 7.41 -12.77 -25.05
C ALA A 510 6.85 -13.52 -26.26
N PRO A 511 6.82 -12.92 -27.46
CA PRO A 511 6.40 -13.64 -28.67
C PRO A 511 7.15 -14.97 -28.83
N GLY A 512 6.42 -16.09 -28.83
CA GLY A 512 6.99 -17.44 -28.93
C GLY A 512 7.77 -17.95 -27.70
N SER A 513 7.79 -17.21 -26.58
CA SER A 513 8.53 -17.60 -25.37
C SER A 513 7.73 -17.30 -24.10
N PHE A 514 7.25 -18.35 -23.44
CA PHE A 514 6.33 -18.25 -22.32
C PHE A 514 6.82 -19.10 -21.15
N ALA A 515 6.68 -18.61 -19.92
CA ALA A 515 6.97 -19.40 -18.73
C ALA A 515 6.03 -19.02 -17.58
N ALA A 516 5.58 -20.00 -16.83
CA ALA A 516 4.78 -19.79 -15.63
C ALA A 516 5.43 -20.48 -14.42
N ALA A 517 5.41 -19.83 -13.26
CA ALA A 517 5.86 -20.43 -12.00
C ALA A 517 4.97 -19.96 -10.86
N SER A 518 4.83 -20.80 -9.84
CA SER A 518 4.07 -20.46 -8.64
C SER A 518 4.77 -20.96 -7.39
N ASP A 519 4.72 -20.18 -6.32
CA ASP A 519 5.31 -20.46 -4.99
C ASP A 519 6.76 -20.97 -5.02
N GLY A 520 7.58 -20.55 -5.99
CA GLY A 520 8.97 -21.00 -6.08
C GLY A 520 9.15 -22.39 -6.70
N GLY A 521 8.09 -22.98 -7.23
CA GLY A 521 8.14 -24.22 -8.00
C GLY A 521 8.82 -24.03 -9.36
N ALA A 522 9.27 -25.14 -9.95
CA ALA A 522 9.93 -25.15 -11.26
C ALA A 522 9.06 -24.49 -12.34
N ALA A 523 9.70 -23.70 -13.21
CA ALA A 523 8.99 -23.02 -14.29
C ALA A 523 8.45 -24.02 -15.33
N VAL A 524 7.18 -23.84 -15.69
CA VAL A 524 6.52 -24.55 -16.79
C VAL A 524 6.66 -23.69 -18.04
N ILE A 525 7.19 -24.25 -19.13
CA ILE A 525 7.59 -23.49 -20.33
C ILE A 525 6.60 -23.75 -21.48
N GLY A 526 6.29 -22.71 -22.25
CA GLY A 526 5.55 -22.78 -23.51
C GLY A 526 6.32 -22.08 -24.64
N ALA A 527 6.19 -22.57 -25.87
CA ALA A 527 6.99 -22.12 -27.02
C ALA A 527 6.17 -21.69 -28.25
N SER A 528 4.85 -21.57 -28.14
CA SER A 528 3.96 -21.20 -29.25
C SER A 528 2.88 -20.24 -28.79
N GLY A 529 2.60 -19.20 -29.57
CA GLY A 529 1.56 -18.21 -29.28
C GLY A 529 2.01 -16.78 -29.58
N GLY A 530 1.06 -15.94 -30.00
CA GLY A 530 1.25 -14.49 -30.10
C GLY A 530 0.95 -13.78 -28.78
N VAL A 531 1.39 -12.53 -28.67
CA VAL A 531 1.03 -11.64 -27.55
C VAL A 531 0.04 -10.60 -28.08
N PRO A 532 -1.18 -10.51 -27.53
CA PRO A 532 -2.17 -9.53 -27.97
C PRO A 532 -1.80 -8.12 -27.52
N ILE A 533 -2.33 -7.12 -28.21
CA ILE A 533 -2.29 -5.73 -27.76
C ILE A 533 -3.32 -5.57 -26.64
N VAL A 534 -2.92 -4.94 -25.54
CA VAL A 534 -3.77 -4.70 -24.36
C VAL A 534 -3.60 -3.26 -23.88
N THR A 535 -4.59 -2.74 -23.16
CA THR A 535 -4.69 -1.30 -22.82
C THR A 535 -4.76 -1.03 -21.32
N GLY A 536 -4.85 -2.08 -20.51
CA GLY A 536 -4.92 -1.94 -19.07
C GLY A 536 -4.75 -3.25 -18.32
N LEU A 537 -4.68 -3.12 -16.99
CA LEU A 537 -4.61 -4.20 -16.03
C LEU A 537 -5.90 -4.21 -15.21
N ASP A 538 -6.68 -5.28 -15.35
CA ASP A 538 -7.77 -5.61 -14.45
C ASP A 538 -7.22 -6.38 -13.24
N ILE A 539 -7.68 -5.96 -12.06
CA ILE A 539 -7.16 -6.43 -10.79
C ILE A 539 -8.23 -7.32 -10.13
N GLY A 540 -7.91 -8.60 -9.91
CA GLY A 540 -8.80 -9.57 -9.25
C GLY A 540 -10.14 -9.82 -9.96
N HIS A 541 -10.34 -9.35 -11.18
CA HIS A 541 -11.60 -9.48 -11.90
C HIS A 541 -11.40 -9.60 -13.40
N ARG A 542 -12.45 -10.03 -14.08
CA ARG A 542 -12.63 -9.92 -15.52
C ARG A 542 -14.02 -9.37 -15.79
N LEU A 543 -14.13 -8.33 -16.62
CA LEU A 543 -15.37 -7.61 -16.91
C LEU A 543 -16.58 -8.54 -17.08
N GLY A 544 -17.54 -8.46 -16.15
CA GLY A 544 -18.80 -9.21 -16.15
C GLY A 544 -18.69 -10.72 -15.94
N GLN A 545 -17.56 -11.24 -15.46
CA GLN A 545 -17.29 -12.68 -15.33
C GLN A 545 -16.80 -13.06 -13.92
N GLN A 546 -15.62 -13.66 -13.83
CA GLN A 546 -15.02 -14.24 -12.64
C GLN A 546 -14.31 -13.17 -11.79
N HIS A 547 -14.30 -13.38 -10.48
CA HIS A 547 -13.67 -12.49 -9.50
C HIS A 547 -12.83 -13.31 -8.53
N LEU A 548 -11.77 -12.71 -8.00
CA LEU A 548 -10.86 -13.32 -7.03
C LEU A 548 -11.59 -13.80 -5.78
N ASN A 549 -12.61 -13.04 -5.34
CA ASN A 549 -13.41 -13.34 -4.15
C ASN A 549 -12.51 -13.63 -2.94
N GLY A 550 -11.57 -12.72 -2.72
CA GLY A 550 -10.43 -12.90 -1.83
C GLY A 550 -9.56 -11.64 -1.77
N GLY A 551 -8.44 -11.75 -1.06
CA GLY A 551 -7.50 -10.65 -0.86
C GLY A 551 -6.37 -10.69 -1.88
N LEU A 552 -6.15 -9.59 -2.59
CA LEU A 552 -4.99 -9.39 -3.44
C LEU A 552 -3.96 -8.56 -2.68
N ARG A 553 -2.79 -9.13 -2.43
CA ARG A 553 -1.76 -8.53 -1.57
C ARG A 553 -0.82 -7.65 -2.36
N ARG A 554 -0.35 -8.14 -3.52
CA ARG A 554 0.57 -7.38 -4.36
C ARG A 554 0.51 -7.80 -5.83
N VAL A 555 0.71 -6.87 -6.75
CA VAL A 555 0.86 -7.15 -8.19
C VAL A 555 2.09 -6.44 -8.73
N LEU A 556 2.95 -7.18 -9.44
CA LEU A 556 4.10 -6.62 -10.17
C LEU A 556 3.92 -6.84 -11.67
N LEU A 557 4.31 -5.83 -12.45
CA LEU A 557 4.50 -5.97 -13.89
C LEU A 557 5.93 -5.56 -14.24
N TYR A 558 6.70 -6.47 -14.81
CA TYR A 558 8.02 -6.18 -15.37
C TYR A 558 7.93 -5.90 -16.86
N PRO A 559 8.72 -4.95 -17.39
CA PRO A 559 8.78 -4.64 -18.82
C PRO A 559 9.63 -5.65 -19.61
N ARG A 560 10.09 -6.73 -18.98
CA ARG A 560 10.84 -7.82 -19.57
C ARG A 560 10.31 -9.17 -19.12
N ARG A 561 10.54 -10.20 -19.92
CA ARG A 561 10.34 -11.59 -19.50
C ARG A 561 11.48 -11.98 -18.57
N LEU A 562 11.16 -12.33 -17.32
CA LEU A 562 12.11 -12.90 -16.38
C LEU A 562 12.59 -14.27 -16.90
N ALA A 563 13.88 -14.58 -16.72
CA ALA A 563 14.40 -15.92 -16.98
C ALA A 563 13.74 -16.94 -16.03
N GLU A 564 13.77 -18.23 -16.36
CA GLU A 564 13.04 -19.27 -15.61
C GLU A 564 13.47 -19.33 -14.14
N SER A 565 14.77 -19.16 -13.86
CA SER A 565 15.30 -19.10 -12.50
C SER A 565 14.86 -17.84 -11.75
N GLU A 566 14.81 -16.69 -12.42
CA GLU A 566 14.33 -15.43 -11.85
C GLU A 566 12.82 -15.49 -11.56
N LEU A 567 12.03 -16.05 -12.48
CA LEU A 567 10.59 -16.21 -12.33
C LEU A 567 10.25 -17.16 -11.19
N MET A 568 10.99 -18.28 -11.08
CA MET A 568 10.90 -19.19 -9.95
C MET A 568 11.18 -18.45 -8.63
N ALA A 569 12.31 -17.75 -8.52
CA ALA A 569 12.65 -16.99 -7.31
C ALA A 569 11.63 -15.89 -6.97
N ALA A 570 11.14 -15.15 -7.98
CA ALA A 570 10.14 -14.12 -7.84
C ALA A 570 8.80 -14.68 -7.38
N SER A 571 8.35 -15.80 -7.94
CA SER A 571 7.10 -16.45 -7.50
C SER A 571 7.22 -17.06 -6.10
N GLY A 572 8.43 -17.42 -5.63
CA GLY A 572 8.62 -17.98 -4.29
C GLY A 572 8.64 -16.94 -3.18
N SER A 573 9.23 -15.77 -3.43
CA SER A 573 9.51 -14.76 -2.39
C SER A 573 8.86 -13.41 -2.65
N PHE A 574 8.29 -13.21 -3.84
CA PHE A 574 7.84 -11.92 -4.35
C PHE A 574 8.93 -10.83 -4.30
N ALA A 575 10.20 -11.24 -4.29
CA ALA A 575 11.34 -10.35 -4.27
C ALA A 575 11.52 -9.66 -5.63
N LEU A 576 11.86 -8.38 -5.58
CA LEU A 576 12.21 -7.55 -6.72
C LEU A 576 13.33 -8.20 -7.54
N GLN A 577 13.06 -8.57 -8.79
CA GLN A 577 14.05 -9.12 -9.71
C GLN A 577 14.59 -8.01 -10.61
N LEU A 578 15.91 -7.91 -10.73
CA LEU A 578 16.54 -6.79 -11.42
C LEU A 578 17.51 -7.21 -12.52
N GLY A 579 17.63 -8.50 -12.80
CA GLY A 579 18.62 -9.05 -13.71
C GLY A 579 19.87 -9.54 -12.98
N THR A 580 20.91 -9.89 -13.75
CA THR A 580 22.23 -10.26 -13.21
C THR A 580 22.90 -9.04 -12.57
N LEU A 581 23.38 -9.19 -11.34
CA LEU A 581 24.00 -8.13 -10.57
C LEU A 581 25.51 -8.37 -10.43
N ASP A 582 26.30 -7.33 -10.72
CA ASP A 582 27.74 -7.29 -10.48
C ASP A 582 28.08 -6.76 -9.08
N PHE A 583 27.15 -6.01 -8.48
CA PHE A 583 27.28 -5.45 -7.13
C PHE A 583 25.93 -5.26 -6.46
N ASP A 584 25.89 -5.46 -5.14
CA ASP A 584 24.71 -5.25 -4.31
C ASP A 584 25.14 -4.97 -2.87
N THR A 585 24.71 -3.83 -2.32
CA THR A 585 24.98 -3.49 -0.91
C THR A 585 24.16 -4.30 0.09
N GLY A 586 23.10 -4.97 -0.36
CA GLY A 586 21.99 -5.35 0.51
C GLY A 586 21.24 -4.11 1.03
N TRP A 587 20.21 -4.32 1.85
CA TRP A 587 19.54 -3.22 2.54
C TRP A 587 20.44 -2.67 3.65
N GLN A 588 20.63 -1.36 3.63
CA GLN A 588 21.39 -0.58 4.59
C GLN A 588 20.44 0.40 5.29
N ASP A 589 20.56 0.55 6.60
CA ASP A 589 19.74 1.50 7.35
C ASP A 589 20.24 2.93 7.10
N VAL A 590 19.31 3.87 6.90
CA VAL A 590 19.63 5.30 6.80
C VAL A 590 19.98 5.84 8.19
N TRP A 591 19.30 5.35 9.23
CA TRP A 591 19.37 5.84 10.60
C TRP A 591 19.87 4.75 11.55
N HIS A 592 21.17 4.68 11.79
CA HIS A 592 21.74 3.78 12.80
C HIS A 592 21.49 4.31 14.24
N GLY A 593 20.21 4.41 14.63
CA GLY A 593 19.79 4.71 16.01
C GLY A 593 19.82 6.19 16.43
N GLN A 594 19.93 7.15 15.51
CA GLN A 594 19.84 8.58 15.82
C GLN A 594 18.80 9.31 14.95
N GLN A 595 18.09 10.25 15.58
CA GLN A 595 17.13 11.12 14.91
C GLN A 595 17.88 12.22 14.13
N ARG A 596 17.36 12.57 12.95
CA ARG A 596 17.84 13.68 12.11
C ARG A 596 18.19 14.90 12.95
N ARG A 597 19.34 15.52 12.67
CA ARG A 597 19.69 16.84 13.17
C ARG A 597 19.21 17.91 12.21
N ASP A 598 18.30 18.77 12.67
CA ASP A 598 17.79 19.88 11.86
C ASP A 598 18.95 20.73 11.30
N GLY A 599 18.85 21.05 10.01
CA GLY A 599 19.86 21.84 9.28
C GLY A 599 20.88 21.03 8.47
N TYR A 600 21.02 19.71 8.70
CA TYR A 600 21.89 18.85 7.89
C TYR A 600 21.09 18.01 6.89
N ARG A 601 21.64 17.84 5.68
CA ARG A 601 21.06 16.97 4.65
C ARG A 601 21.50 15.52 4.88
N PRO A 602 20.58 14.55 4.94
CA PRO A 602 20.93 13.14 5.00
C PRO A 602 21.79 12.72 3.80
N VAL A 603 22.72 11.79 4.04
CA VAL A 603 23.60 11.23 3.01
C VAL A 603 23.54 9.72 3.05
N LEU A 604 23.00 9.14 1.99
CA LEU A 604 23.09 7.70 1.72
C LEU A 604 24.42 7.44 1.05
N LEU A 605 25.12 6.37 1.41
CA LEU A 605 26.50 6.15 0.98
C LEU A 605 26.76 4.68 0.65
N ALA A 606 27.41 4.42 -0.48
CA ALA A 606 28.01 3.12 -0.77
C ALA A 606 29.39 3.31 -1.41
N THR A 607 30.32 2.44 -1.02
CA THR A 607 31.71 2.43 -1.47
C THR A 607 32.02 1.12 -2.21
N PRO A 608 31.46 0.91 -3.41
CA PRO A 608 31.75 -0.27 -4.21
C PRO A 608 33.26 -0.33 -4.52
N PRO A 609 33.92 -1.50 -4.45
CA PRO A 609 35.36 -1.62 -4.65
C PRO A 609 35.72 -1.57 -6.16
N GLY A 610 35.51 -0.42 -6.80
CA GLY A 610 35.88 -0.18 -8.20
C GLY A 610 35.07 -1.01 -9.20
N VAL A 611 33.81 -1.28 -8.91
CA VAL A 611 32.94 -2.10 -9.76
C VAL A 611 32.70 -1.37 -11.09
N ALA A 612 33.04 -2.04 -12.20
CA ALA A 612 32.80 -1.52 -13.54
C ALA A 612 31.43 -1.99 -14.04
N ALA A 613 30.44 -1.10 -14.02
CA ALA A 613 29.08 -1.40 -14.45
C ALA A 613 28.48 -0.21 -15.21
N ARG A 614 27.55 -0.50 -16.13
CA ARG A 614 26.86 0.54 -16.91
C ARG A 614 25.64 1.07 -16.18
N TYR A 615 24.88 0.18 -15.55
CA TYR A 615 23.62 0.51 -14.90
C TYR A 615 23.77 0.42 -13.39
N TRP A 616 23.31 1.46 -12.70
CA TRP A 616 23.30 1.54 -11.25
C TRP A 616 21.90 1.86 -10.76
N ARG A 617 21.35 1.00 -9.91
CA ARG A 617 20.03 1.19 -9.30
C ARG A 617 20.16 1.51 -7.82
N ILE A 618 19.48 2.55 -7.38
CA ILE A 618 19.39 3.00 -6.00
C ILE A 618 17.91 2.91 -5.60
N ASP A 619 17.60 2.14 -4.57
CA ASP A 619 16.26 2.01 -4.04
C ASP A 619 16.21 2.56 -2.61
N LEU A 620 15.14 3.29 -2.30
CA LEU A 620 14.87 3.79 -0.95
C LEU A 620 13.53 3.24 -0.45
N ASP A 621 13.49 2.83 0.80
CA ASP A 621 12.26 2.39 1.47
C ASP A 621 12.13 3.12 2.79
N ASP A 622 11.15 4.03 2.82
CA ASP A 622 10.77 4.84 3.97
C ASP A 622 9.25 4.70 4.22
N HIS A 623 8.73 3.48 4.13
CA HIS A 623 7.28 3.19 4.26
C HIS A 623 6.65 3.68 5.59
N ALA A 624 7.47 3.96 6.61
CA ALA A 624 7.01 4.50 7.90
C ALA A 624 6.76 6.01 7.88
N ASN A 625 7.21 6.73 6.84
CA ASN A 625 7.01 8.17 6.70
C ASN A 625 5.55 8.49 6.34
N ALA A 626 4.91 9.30 7.18
CA ALA A 626 3.50 9.66 7.06
C ALA A 626 3.21 10.62 5.89
N ASP A 627 4.22 11.36 5.41
CA ASP A 627 4.06 12.28 4.28
C ASP A 627 3.86 11.53 2.96
N GLY A 628 4.32 10.27 2.88
CA GLY A 628 4.10 9.40 1.72
C GLY A 628 4.94 9.76 0.49
N PHE A 629 5.89 10.69 0.58
CA PHE A 629 6.81 11.08 -0.51
C PHE A 629 8.24 11.31 0.00
N LEU A 630 9.22 11.40 -0.91
CA LEU A 630 10.63 11.73 -0.60
C LEU A 630 11.16 12.84 -1.48
N ASP A 631 11.78 13.85 -0.85
CA ASP A 631 12.47 14.96 -1.52
C ASP A 631 13.99 14.73 -1.50
N LEU A 632 14.57 14.55 -2.67
CA LEU A 632 15.99 14.27 -2.88
C LEU A 632 16.62 15.41 -3.67
N ALA A 633 17.91 15.68 -3.47
CA ALA A 633 18.55 16.86 -4.05
C ALA A 633 19.62 16.53 -5.09
N ARG A 634 20.57 15.64 -4.77
CA ARG A 634 21.75 15.41 -5.62
C ARG A 634 22.20 13.97 -5.55
N LEU A 635 22.41 13.37 -6.72
CA LEU A 635 23.09 12.09 -6.84
C LEU A 635 24.57 12.33 -7.13
N TRP A 636 25.43 11.68 -6.35
CA TRP A 636 26.82 11.46 -6.67
C TRP A 636 27.02 10.01 -7.09
N ILE A 637 27.58 9.79 -8.28
CA ILE A 637 28.05 8.48 -8.70
C ILE A 637 29.30 8.65 -9.54
N GLY A 638 30.38 7.93 -9.23
CA GLY A 638 31.58 8.05 -10.03
C GLY A 638 32.79 7.32 -9.49
N PRO A 639 33.93 7.45 -10.20
CA PRO A 639 35.19 6.94 -9.70
C PRO A 639 35.56 7.68 -8.41
N ALA A 640 36.18 6.94 -7.49
CA ALA A 640 36.73 7.51 -6.27
C ALA A 640 38.04 6.83 -5.92
N VAL A 641 38.86 7.52 -5.14
CA VAL A 641 40.14 7.01 -4.68
C VAL A 641 40.13 6.99 -3.16
N GLU A 642 40.31 5.79 -2.62
CA GLU A 642 40.66 5.60 -1.21
C GLU A 642 42.15 5.90 -1.03
N LEU A 643 42.49 6.78 -0.09
CA LEU A 643 43.87 7.08 0.21
C LEU A 643 44.54 5.88 0.90
N SER A 644 45.82 5.66 0.59
CA SER A 644 46.66 4.64 1.22
C SER A 644 47.02 4.97 2.68
N SER A 645 46.93 6.24 3.06
CA SER A 645 47.08 6.72 4.42
C SER A 645 46.08 7.84 4.65
N ASN A 646 45.40 7.80 5.81
CA ASN A 646 44.38 8.79 6.13
C ASN A 646 44.99 10.20 6.33
N PHE A 647 44.12 11.23 6.42
CA PHE A 647 44.55 12.58 6.76
C PHE A 647 45.23 12.62 8.14
N SER A 648 46.14 13.58 8.29
CA SER A 648 46.98 13.76 9.48
C SER A 648 46.29 14.62 10.53
N TYR A 649 46.87 14.69 11.74
CA TYR A 649 46.41 15.59 12.79
C TYR A 649 46.37 17.05 12.30
N GLY A 650 45.39 17.80 12.79
CA GLY A 650 45.10 19.15 12.31
C GLY A 650 43.89 19.24 11.37
N ALA A 651 43.25 18.11 11.03
CA ALA A 651 41.97 18.14 10.35
C ALA A 651 40.91 18.88 11.18
N ALA A 652 40.12 19.71 10.51
CA ALA A 652 39.13 20.58 11.13
C ALA A 652 37.82 20.59 10.33
N LEU A 653 36.69 20.72 11.03
CA LEU A 653 35.36 20.94 10.46
C LEU A 653 34.70 22.08 11.23
N GLY A 654 34.13 23.04 10.51
CA GLY A 654 33.48 24.20 11.10
C GLY A 654 32.34 24.76 10.25
N MET A 655 31.62 25.71 10.81
CA MET A 655 30.60 26.50 10.11
C MET A 655 31.14 27.90 9.86
N GLU A 656 31.02 28.38 8.63
CA GLU A 656 31.37 29.74 8.24
C GLU A 656 30.11 30.47 7.77
N ALA A 657 29.81 31.62 8.40
CA ALA A 657 28.64 32.42 8.05
C ALA A 657 28.98 33.42 6.94
N ASP A 658 28.19 33.46 5.86
CA ASP A 658 28.30 34.50 4.81
C ASP A 658 27.52 35.79 5.18
N THR A 659 27.00 35.89 6.41
CA THR A 659 26.23 37.04 6.88
C THR A 659 27.04 38.32 6.77
N ARG A 660 26.54 39.30 5.99
CA ARG A 660 27.22 40.59 5.84
C ARG A 660 26.80 41.52 6.96
N ILE A 661 27.79 42.10 7.63
CA ILE A 661 27.59 43.02 8.74
C ILE A 661 27.98 44.42 8.28
N ALA A 662 27.00 45.31 8.16
CA ALA A 662 27.22 46.71 7.84
C ALA A 662 27.03 47.57 9.08
N ARG A 663 27.94 48.51 9.35
CA ARG A 663 27.83 49.46 10.46
C ARG A 663 27.32 50.80 9.94
N SER A 664 26.25 51.32 10.54
CA SER A 664 25.73 52.66 10.23
C SER A 664 26.65 53.76 10.80
N GLN A 665 26.52 54.98 10.29
CA GLN A 665 27.30 56.14 10.76
C GLN A 665 27.08 56.46 12.26
N GLY A 666 25.94 56.03 12.84
CA GLY A 666 25.64 56.14 14.27
C GLY A 666 26.04 54.93 15.11
N GLY A 667 26.75 53.95 14.55
CA GLY A 667 27.27 52.77 15.26
C GLY A 667 26.32 51.56 15.34
N ALA A 668 25.09 51.65 14.81
CA ALA A 668 24.16 50.52 14.76
C ALA A 668 24.60 49.49 13.70
N LEU A 669 24.55 48.21 14.05
CA LEU A 669 24.84 47.10 13.14
C LEU A 669 23.57 46.74 12.35
N ARG A 670 23.73 46.52 11.04
CA ARG A 670 22.73 45.92 10.15
C ARG A 670 23.29 44.58 9.67
N PHE A 671 22.47 43.55 9.74
CA PHE A 671 22.81 42.18 9.34
C PHE A 671 22.04 41.83 8.07
N GLU A 672 22.75 41.47 7.02
CA GLU A 672 22.18 40.78 5.85
C GLU A 672 22.45 39.29 6.07
N GLU A 673 21.46 38.59 6.65
CA GLU A 673 21.58 37.17 6.98
C GLU A 673 21.67 36.33 5.69
N ARG A 674 22.70 35.48 5.63
CA ARG A 674 22.91 34.51 4.55
C ARG A 674 23.11 33.12 5.13
N ALA A 675 22.89 32.10 4.31
CA ALA A 675 23.09 30.72 4.73
C ALA A 675 24.56 30.51 5.17
N SER A 676 24.74 29.87 6.33
CA SER A 676 26.06 29.42 6.78
C SER A 676 26.42 28.12 6.07
N GLN A 677 27.70 27.96 5.73
CA GLN A 677 28.20 26.81 4.98
C GLN A 677 29.24 26.04 5.81
N ARG A 678 29.32 24.72 5.61
CA ARG A 678 30.38 23.91 6.21
C ARG A 678 31.72 24.17 5.52
N VAL A 679 32.78 24.11 6.31
CA VAL A 679 34.17 24.22 5.85
C VAL A 679 34.98 23.14 6.51
N ALA A 680 35.76 22.41 5.72
CA ALA A 680 36.62 21.35 6.21
C ALA A 680 38.06 21.51 5.69
N THR A 681 39.02 21.21 6.56
CA THR A 681 40.43 21.18 6.21
C THR A 681 41.00 19.81 6.54
N TYR A 682 41.67 19.17 5.58
CA TYR A 682 42.31 17.87 5.75
C TYR A 682 43.78 17.93 5.31
N PRO A 683 44.73 17.96 6.27
CA PRO A 683 46.15 17.80 5.97
C PRO A 683 46.43 16.37 5.51
N VAL A 684 46.97 16.16 4.31
CA VAL A 684 47.32 14.84 3.79
C VAL A 684 48.83 14.77 3.59
N GLU A 685 49.56 14.37 4.63
CA GLU A 685 51.03 14.54 4.70
C GLU A 685 51.87 13.33 4.24
N HIS A 686 51.25 12.16 4.05
CA HIS A 686 51.95 10.90 3.80
C HIS A 686 51.65 10.26 2.44
N GLN A 687 51.39 11.07 1.42
CA GLN A 687 50.98 10.58 0.09
C GLN A 687 52.13 9.88 -0.64
N THR A 688 51.75 8.86 -1.39
CA THR A 688 52.58 8.25 -2.44
C THR A 688 52.73 9.19 -3.64
N ALA A 689 53.73 8.94 -4.51
CA ALA A 689 53.88 9.68 -5.76
C ALA A 689 52.64 9.56 -6.67
N GLN A 690 51.96 8.42 -6.64
CA GLN A 690 50.75 8.19 -7.42
C GLN A 690 49.58 9.04 -6.92
N GLU A 691 49.35 9.10 -5.61
CA GLU A 691 48.29 9.96 -5.04
C GLU A 691 48.60 11.43 -5.26
N ALA A 692 49.83 11.86 -5.00
CA ALA A 692 50.22 13.24 -5.23
C ALA A 692 49.96 13.65 -6.69
N TYR A 693 50.54 12.93 -7.65
CA TYR A 693 50.58 13.41 -9.03
C TYR A 693 49.41 12.96 -9.90
N ARG A 694 48.75 11.83 -9.60
CA ARG A 694 47.62 11.32 -10.40
C ARG A 694 46.25 11.47 -9.74
N VAL A 695 46.20 11.71 -8.43
CA VAL A 695 44.94 11.92 -7.71
C VAL A 695 44.79 13.40 -7.42
N HIS A 696 45.75 14.00 -6.70
CA HIS A 696 45.60 15.37 -6.21
C HIS A 696 45.78 16.44 -7.29
N LEU A 697 46.79 16.32 -8.17
CA LEU A 697 46.90 17.24 -9.32
C LEU A 697 45.74 17.11 -10.29
N GLU A 698 45.23 15.89 -10.51
CA GLU A 698 44.07 15.66 -11.38
C GLU A 698 42.80 16.24 -10.76
N LEU A 699 42.59 16.06 -9.44
CA LEU A 699 41.51 16.71 -8.71
C LEU A 699 41.56 18.23 -8.89
N GLN A 700 42.73 18.84 -8.73
CA GLN A 700 42.90 20.30 -8.92
C GLN A 700 42.66 20.74 -10.37
N ARG A 701 43.10 19.93 -11.34
CA ARG A 701 42.94 20.20 -12.77
C ARG A 701 41.49 20.07 -13.25
N VAL A 702 40.78 19.06 -12.76
CA VAL A 702 39.43 18.68 -13.22
C VAL A 702 38.35 19.42 -12.44
N ALA A 703 38.38 19.40 -11.11
CA ALA A 703 37.39 20.13 -10.32
C ALA A 703 37.70 21.63 -10.28
N GLY A 704 38.98 22.00 -10.14
CA GLY A 704 39.35 23.41 -9.92
C GLY A 704 38.65 23.99 -8.70
N LEU A 705 38.42 25.30 -8.69
CA LEU A 705 37.71 25.99 -7.59
C LEU A 705 36.17 25.90 -7.70
N SER A 706 35.64 25.51 -8.86
CA SER A 706 34.20 25.57 -9.15
C SER A 706 33.53 24.20 -9.22
N GLY A 707 34.27 23.16 -9.59
CA GLY A 707 33.76 21.80 -9.72
C GLY A 707 33.48 21.17 -8.36
N GLU A 708 32.61 20.16 -8.37
CA GLU A 708 32.26 19.45 -7.15
C GLU A 708 33.39 18.51 -6.71
N VAL A 709 33.58 18.44 -5.40
CA VAL A 709 34.44 17.49 -4.73
C VAL A 709 33.64 16.86 -3.60
N LEU A 710 33.68 15.54 -3.51
CA LEU A 710 33.12 14.78 -2.41
C LEU A 710 34.26 14.12 -1.63
N ALA A 711 34.43 14.55 -0.39
CA ALA A 711 35.34 13.91 0.55
C ALA A 711 34.52 13.12 1.58
N VAL A 712 34.89 11.85 1.76
CA VAL A 712 34.33 10.96 2.78
C VAL A 712 35.45 10.65 3.77
N PRO A 713 35.51 11.37 4.90
CA PRO A 713 36.64 11.27 5.84
C PRO A 713 36.77 9.89 6.49
N ASP A 714 35.63 9.24 6.73
CA ASP A 714 35.53 7.88 7.25
C ASP A 714 34.29 7.21 6.64
N PRO A 715 34.44 6.27 5.70
CA PRO A 715 33.30 5.62 5.04
C PRO A 715 32.55 4.65 5.98
N GLU A 716 33.15 4.24 7.10
CA GLU A 716 32.50 3.40 8.12
C GLU A 716 31.67 4.23 9.10
N ASP A 717 31.76 5.57 9.07
CA ASP A 717 31.01 6.44 9.97
C ASP A 717 29.52 6.38 9.62
N THR A 718 28.72 5.88 10.55
CA THR A 718 27.25 5.81 10.46
C THR A 718 26.55 6.82 11.36
N LEU A 719 27.30 7.51 12.24
CA LEU A 719 26.75 8.33 13.32
C LEU A 719 26.80 9.83 12.98
N TYR A 720 27.94 10.30 12.49
CA TYR A 720 28.19 11.72 12.18
C TYR A 720 28.35 11.96 10.67
N ARG A 721 27.90 11.00 9.86
CA ARG A 721 28.01 11.03 8.40
C ARG A 721 27.36 12.27 7.80
N CYS A 722 26.17 12.64 8.28
CA CYS A 722 25.40 13.77 7.75
C CYS A 722 26.10 15.11 7.98
N GLU A 723 26.83 15.25 9.08
CA GLU A 723 27.62 16.43 9.41
C GLU A 723 28.92 16.48 8.61
N ARG A 724 29.61 15.33 8.46
CA ARG A 724 30.98 15.24 7.91
C ARG A 724 31.04 15.10 6.39
N VAL A 725 30.01 14.54 5.76
CA VAL A 725 29.97 14.30 4.31
C VAL A 725 29.04 15.30 3.64
N PHE A 726 29.57 16.04 2.66
CA PHE A 726 28.83 17.06 1.92
C PHE A 726 29.43 17.31 0.54
N ILE A 727 28.60 17.76 -0.40
CA ILE A 727 29.06 18.25 -1.69
C ILE A 727 29.84 19.54 -1.45
N ALA A 728 31.12 19.52 -1.77
CA ALA A 728 32.03 20.63 -1.56
C ALA A 728 32.62 21.14 -2.89
N ARG A 729 33.35 22.24 -2.80
CA ARG A 729 34.31 22.70 -3.81
C ARG A 729 35.63 23.02 -3.13
N LEU A 730 36.70 23.11 -3.91
CA LEU A 730 38.00 23.54 -3.38
C LEU A 730 37.97 25.04 -3.10
N ARG A 731 38.35 25.42 -1.88
CA ARG A 731 38.56 26.82 -1.51
C ARG A 731 39.86 27.38 -2.11
N SER A 732 40.88 26.54 -2.20
CA SER A 732 42.17 26.90 -2.78
C SER A 732 42.85 25.71 -3.47
N LEU A 733 43.69 26.00 -4.46
CA LEU A 733 44.51 25.00 -5.15
C LEU A 733 45.89 24.94 -4.48
N ARG A 734 45.97 24.32 -3.30
CA ARG A 734 47.21 24.22 -2.53
C ARG A 734 48.27 23.42 -3.30
N PRO A 735 49.51 23.90 -3.41
CA PRO A 735 50.56 23.16 -4.11
C PRO A 735 50.94 21.90 -3.34
N ILE A 736 51.31 20.86 -4.08
CA ILE A 736 51.91 19.66 -3.51
C ILE A 736 53.33 19.98 -3.07
N SER A 737 53.60 19.76 -1.79
CA SER A 737 54.92 19.94 -1.19
C SER A 737 55.62 18.60 -1.01
N ASN A 738 56.94 18.59 -1.20
CA ASN A 738 57.78 17.42 -0.96
C ASN A 738 58.46 17.59 0.41
N ARG A 739 57.76 17.22 1.49
CA ARG A 739 58.26 17.44 2.87
C ARG A 739 59.36 16.45 3.25
N TYR A 740 59.34 15.23 2.71
CA TYR A 740 60.36 14.20 2.91
C TYR A 740 60.62 13.45 1.61
N PHE A 741 61.81 12.87 1.46
CA PHE A 741 62.16 12.08 0.28
C PHE A 741 61.08 11.00 -0.02
N GLN A 742 60.44 11.10 -1.19
CA GLN A 742 59.35 10.23 -1.66
C GLN A 742 58.05 10.25 -0.81
N ARG A 743 57.82 11.28 0.00
CA ARG A 743 56.54 11.52 0.68
C ARG A 743 56.06 12.93 0.41
N PHE A 744 54.85 13.01 -0.15
CA PHE A 744 54.26 14.25 -0.60
C PHE A 744 53.14 14.69 0.36
N ALA A 745 53.01 15.99 0.52
CA ALA A 745 52.04 16.60 1.41
C ALA A 745 51.24 17.70 0.69
N THR A 746 49.94 17.72 0.97
CA THR A 746 49.02 18.79 0.53
C THR A 746 48.00 19.03 1.64
N GLU A 747 47.28 20.13 1.56
CA GLU A 747 46.16 20.44 2.44
C GLU A 747 44.91 20.63 1.59
N LEU A 748 43.90 19.78 1.83
CA LEU A 748 42.59 19.91 1.20
C LEU A 748 41.77 20.92 1.98
N GLU A 749 41.44 22.05 1.36
CA GLU A 749 40.50 23.04 1.90
C GLU A 749 39.19 22.96 1.12
N LEU A 750 38.14 22.52 1.80
CA LEU A 750 36.82 22.27 1.24
C LEU A 750 35.80 23.23 1.84
N GLU A 751 34.91 23.74 1.00
CA GLU A 751 33.74 24.48 1.43
C GLU A 751 32.48 23.93 0.79
N GLU A 752 31.40 23.88 1.56
CA GLU A 752 30.12 23.34 1.14
C GLU A 752 29.51 24.17 0.01
N ARG A 753 29.04 23.48 -1.03
CA ARG A 753 28.38 24.10 -2.16
C ARG A 753 26.89 24.22 -1.86
N LEU A 754 26.40 25.43 -1.57
CA LEU A 754 24.98 25.65 -1.22
C LEU A 754 24.06 25.91 -2.43
N THR A 755 24.61 26.34 -3.57
CA THR A 755 23.87 26.69 -4.80
C THR A 755 24.48 26.08 -6.03
#